data_AF-A0A8T4RPD8-F1
#
_entry.id   AF-A0A8T4RPD8-F1
#
_cell.length_a   1.000
_cell.length_b   1.000
_cell.length_c   1.000
_cell.angle_alpha   90.00
_cell.angle_beta   90.00
_cell.angle_gamma   90.00
#
_symmetry.space_group_name_H-M   'P 1'
#
loop_
_entity.id
_entity.type
_entity.pdbx_description
1 polymer ?
#
loop_
_entity_poly.entity_id
_entity_poly.type
_entity_poly.pdbx_seq_one_letter_code
_entity_poly.pdbx_strand_id
1 'polypeptide(L)'
;MKKFLGLLLILALLLPSVLSVVFEQYPVTLAKSGRFNTLIIIGENAAIRDSLAAVELSEVLQNYFDTIAKEAKEKLEKELDRFQKEDIYAFDELQIDECLGDDTQVVTSGSLSTLLQGGTIQTRDRTTYEQYLRFGDADDTELGCVKVVFDRNDEDDLDTFLFVEDGTILFEYELSFGSGLGSRLEGSTLRDLIDEQIVILGRPYRIIDAITSGNSVDLKLMQGEMQDTLQEGMTKTYTIGGVPYHVNVLIVSDNANGGAGGVKFRVNGQTTSLLADGETETLSDGTIIGVRNVIPNEAGETSGGGGETYDASQYEDIDYGQYAGLSPAELEAVLGEQYTIQDQVYAGGGDVVEFFIGAHVLRFEDHANDDRFEQGVSVNFDSVKNGFVQIKGDQVDNEYKIYSIKYRLEAESADGDDIYIPKTKGMREFLNSPGDLLSPVWDIRFGGVNNASSSDQQGSTITFRPKSSDQGYDFLFTNNRGGEYRVPFVNNEGSFKLGDQDEDFFFIECSSASDFCIPQGSSIVLTDRNSHSGVTQIVQYTDINTGERSVTFQDLDGSQQTKTYSGTLGSDAFADLVFGGNSYKVFIGDDTDNYAVAIDMNKDGDVGSDEVKVVVRGGGILDLGSTNTPSGDFDVTLTTEASEIEDSSSDEVITWRIEDRGSGKLGITLADQTDLTLESEDGHKKGITNFGVRFDLDDTTVGEKLTINYPGGESNVEVTILASETLAPADTSAEGLFSFEGIKVGTFHLDSEIEDIYKENMLVVGGPCANEVSKELLGNYDPCTAGFEEGKAILRIFNLQESFSILAAGYTAEDTQKAVHVLKNFKDYPFLTDTFVEISGPLDDLKFRQLTPQEWQSRVDFARIESREEKVEETNITEPLEEIPEVPVEEVEEQGTLEEMGVTEEKDLSLQTNQNIMLIVGIFIFVAVILLISYMSYKHHKQEEQEEEQHHPRKAVVAMKRKHVEEEEPEEDAEDEEEDAEQEEEEDELEEGRKAAAVPQAKSRKEIKEEKKRRKREEKQRKKAEKTILKEEKRKEKEEKKKRKSGEPLKKEKEDVDLDSLEKGLLEGLEKHKKSR
;
A
#
# COMPACT_ATOMS: atom_id res chain seq x y z
N MET A 1 16.73 -31.02 -6.33
CA MET A 1 17.17 -30.23 -7.49
C MET A 1 16.24 -29.07 -7.86
N LYS A 2 14.97 -29.27 -8.26
CA LYS A 2 14.06 -28.16 -8.68
C LYS A 2 13.90 -27.01 -7.66
N LYS A 3 13.91 -27.31 -6.35
CA LYS A 3 13.85 -26.28 -5.28
C LYS A 3 15.17 -25.52 -5.04
N PHE A 4 16.30 -26.13 -5.43
CA PHE A 4 17.64 -25.55 -5.23
C PHE A 4 18.03 -24.68 -6.44
N LEU A 5 17.63 -25.08 -7.65
CA LEU A 5 17.85 -24.33 -8.88
C LEU A 5 17.10 -22.99 -8.89
N GLY A 6 15.88 -22.95 -8.35
CA GLY A 6 15.09 -21.72 -8.24
C GLY A 6 15.63 -20.71 -7.22
N LEU A 7 16.31 -21.16 -6.16
CA LEU A 7 16.95 -20.27 -5.18
C LEU A 7 18.25 -19.68 -5.74
N LEU A 8 19.00 -20.48 -6.51
CA LEU A 8 20.22 -20.08 -7.19
C LEU A 8 19.94 -19.07 -8.32
N LEU A 9 18.78 -19.21 -8.98
CA LEU A 9 18.30 -18.27 -10.00
C LEU A 9 17.96 -16.88 -9.42
N ILE A 10 17.30 -16.84 -8.26
CA ILE A 10 16.95 -15.58 -7.57
C ILE A 10 18.21 -14.88 -7.04
N LEU A 11 19.23 -15.65 -6.61
CA LEU A 11 20.50 -15.10 -6.14
C LEU A 11 21.38 -14.57 -7.27
N ALA A 12 21.34 -15.19 -8.45
CA ALA A 12 22.06 -14.74 -9.65
C ALA A 12 21.47 -13.46 -10.26
N LEU A 13 20.19 -13.17 -9.98
CA LEU A 13 19.47 -12.00 -10.49
C LEU A 13 19.85 -10.67 -9.80
N LEU A 14 20.56 -10.73 -8.65
CA LEU A 14 20.82 -9.57 -7.78
C LEU A 14 22.31 -9.17 -7.66
N LEU A 15 23.21 -9.77 -8.44
CA LEU A 15 24.66 -9.50 -8.35
C LEU A 15 25.21 -8.91 -9.67
N PRO A 16 25.85 -7.74 -9.67
CA PRO A 16 26.89 -7.43 -10.62
C PRO A 16 28.25 -7.58 -9.92
N SER A 17 28.87 -8.75 -10.00
CA SER A 17 30.28 -8.89 -9.63
C SER A 17 30.99 -9.96 -10.46
N VAL A 18 32.23 -9.62 -10.84
CA VAL A 18 33.07 -10.22 -11.87
C VAL A 18 33.54 -11.63 -11.47
N LEU A 19 32.70 -12.63 -11.70
CA LEU A 19 33.15 -14.02 -11.87
C LEU A 19 33.37 -14.25 -13.37
N SER A 20 34.45 -14.93 -13.76
CA SER A 20 34.64 -15.36 -15.15
C SER A 20 33.46 -16.24 -15.56
N VAL A 21 32.69 -15.80 -16.56
CA VAL A 21 31.55 -16.55 -17.07
C VAL A 21 32.06 -17.80 -17.78
N VAL A 22 31.49 -18.95 -17.41
CA VAL A 22 31.75 -20.28 -18.01
C VAL A 22 30.46 -20.86 -18.59
N PHE A 23 30.57 -21.87 -19.48
CA PHE A 23 29.40 -22.45 -20.15
C PHE A 23 28.39 -23.11 -19.19
N GLU A 24 28.78 -23.51 -17.98
CA GLU A 24 27.86 -24.04 -16.95
C GLU A 24 26.77 -23.03 -16.55
N GLN A 25 27.04 -21.72 -16.70
CA GLN A 25 26.11 -20.65 -16.35
C GLN A 25 25.19 -20.24 -17.52
N TYR A 26 25.38 -20.82 -18.71
CA TYR A 26 24.51 -20.61 -19.86
C TYR A 26 23.14 -21.32 -19.67
N PRO A 27 22.01 -20.71 -20.07
CA PRO A 27 21.86 -19.42 -20.74
C PRO A 27 21.61 -18.25 -19.79
N VAL A 28 21.57 -18.47 -18.47
CA VAL A 28 21.20 -17.44 -17.47
C VAL A 28 22.11 -16.21 -17.56
N THR A 29 23.37 -16.41 -17.92
CA THR A 29 24.34 -15.34 -18.17
C THR A 29 23.84 -14.31 -19.17
N LEU A 30 23.05 -14.72 -20.17
CA LEU A 30 22.49 -13.85 -21.22
C LEU A 30 21.45 -12.84 -20.70
N ALA A 31 21.10 -12.88 -19.41
CA ALA A 31 20.20 -11.93 -18.77
C ALA A 31 20.93 -10.91 -17.88
N LYS A 32 20.43 -9.67 -17.87
CA LYS A 32 20.85 -8.57 -16.99
C LYS A 32 19.62 -8.05 -16.24
N SER A 33 19.71 -7.91 -14.92
CA SER A 33 18.58 -7.48 -14.05
C SER A 33 17.29 -8.29 -14.26
N GLY A 34 17.42 -9.59 -14.54
CA GLY A 34 16.28 -10.48 -14.81
C GLY A 34 15.60 -10.33 -16.15
N ARG A 35 16.23 -9.63 -17.08
CA ARG A 35 15.76 -9.49 -18.46
C ARG A 35 16.81 -10.03 -19.42
N PHE A 36 16.39 -10.79 -20.43
CA PHE A 36 17.28 -11.14 -21.54
C PHE A 36 17.65 -9.86 -22.29
N ASN A 37 18.94 -9.51 -22.29
CA ASN A 37 19.45 -8.27 -22.88
C ASN A 37 20.70 -8.52 -23.73
N THR A 38 20.71 -9.64 -24.47
CA THR A 38 21.84 -10.04 -25.32
C THR A 38 21.52 -9.79 -26.79
N LEU A 39 22.43 -9.12 -27.50
CA LEU A 39 22.35 -8.93 -28.95
C LEU A 39 22.74 -10.22 -29.67
N ILE A 40 21.97 -10.61 -30.69
CA ILE A 40 22.31 -11.76 -31.53
C ILE A 40 22.95 -11.23 -32.82
N ILE A 41 24.25 -11.50 -32.98
CA ILE A 41 25.04 -10.96 -34.08
C ILE A 41 25.19 -12.02 -35.17
N ILE A 42 24.75 -11.67 -36.38
CA ILE A 42 24.91 -12.49 -37.59
C ILE A 42 25.81 -11.72 -38.55
N GLY A 43 26.74 -12.41 -39.21
CA GLY A 43 27.58 -11.76 -40.20
C GLY A 43 26.80 -11.25 -41.41
N GLU A 44 27.12 -10.06 -41.93
CA GLU A 44 26.52 -9.50 -43.16
C GLU A 44 26.77 -10.41 -44.38
N ASN A 45 27.88 -11.15 -44.36
CA ASN A 45 28.24 -12.15 -45.36
C ASN A 45 27.96 -13.59 -44.90
N ALA A 46 27.18 -13.79 -43.84
CA ALA A 46 26.85 -15.11 -43.32
C ALA A 46 26.10 -15.96 -44.35
N ALA A 47 26.40 -17.25 -44.37
CA ALA A 47 25.60 -18.19 -45.14
C ALA A 47 24.18 -18.27 -44.53
N ILE A 48 23.16 -18.52 -45.37
CA ILE A 48 21.75 -18.68 -44.91
C ILE A 48 21.63 -19.67 -43.74
N ARG A 49 22.50 -20.69 -43.71
CA ARG A 49 22.55 -21.67 -42.63
C ARG A 49 22.96 -21.07 -41.28
N ASP A 50 23.91 -20.14 -41.24
CA ASP A 50 24.33 -19.50 -39.99
C ASP A 50 23.24 -18.55 -39.48
N SER A 51 22.58 -17.82 -40.39
CA SER A 51 21.44 -16.96 -40.03
C SER A 51 20.26 -17.77 -39.48
N LEU A 52 19.95 -18.92 -40.08
CA LEU A 52 18.89 -19.81 -39.57
C LEU A 52 19.25 -20.41 -38.20
N ALA A 53 20.53 -20.75 -37.98
CA ALA A 53 21.03 -21.24 -36.70
C ALA A 53 20.79 -20.20 -35.58
N ALA A 54 21.11 -18.94 -35.84
CA ALA A 54 20.90 -17.84 -34.90
C ALA A 54 19.41 -17.64 -34.57
N VAL A 55 18.52 -17.79 -35.57
CA VAL A 55 17.07 -17.73 -35.36
C VAL A 55 16.58 -18.85 -34.45
N GLU A 56 16.95 -20.10 -34.73
CA GLU A 56 16.54 -21.23 -33.89
C GLU A 56 17.04 -21.11 -32.44
N LEU A 57 18.25 -20.58 -32.25
CA LEU A 57 18.80 -20.36 -30.92
C LEU A 57 18.02 -19.27 -30.16
N SER A 58 17.59 -18.21 -30.86
CA SER A 58 16.78 -17.14 -30.27
C SER A 58 15.43 -17.64 -29.75
N GLU A 59 14.76 -18.54 -30.48
CA GLU A 59 13.45 -19.08 -30.09
C GLU A 59 13.54 -19.94 -28.82
N VAL A 60 14.62 -20.73 -28.68
CA VAL A 60 14.83 -21.55 -27.49
C VAL A 60 15.16 -20.69 -26.27
N LEU A 61 15.97 -19.65 -26.46
CA LEU A 61 16.29 -18.69 -25.39
C LEU A 61 15.05 -17.91 -24.93
N GLN A 62 14.22 -17.43 -25.86
CA GLN A 62 12.93 -16.79 -25.55
C GLN A 62 12.07 -17.66 -24.64
N ASN A 63 11.79 -18.89 -25.08
CA ASN A 63 10.93 -19.81 -24.34
C ASN A 63 11.49 -20.13 -22.94
N TYR A 64 12.81 -20.24 -22.81
CA TYR A 64 13.48 -20.47 -21.53
C TYR A 64 13.24 -19.32 -20.54
N PHE A 65 13.48 -18.07 -20.97
CA PHE A 65 13.32 -16.90 -20.11
C PHE A 65 11.85 -16.57 -19.81
N ASP A 66 10.94 -16.77 -20.75
CA ASP A 66 9.50 -16.59 -20.53
C ASP A 66 8.96 -17.54 -19.45
N THR A 67 9.40 -18.80 -19.47
CA THR A 67 8.99 -19.80 -18.48
C THR A 67 9.43 -19.40 -17.08
N ILE A 68 10.68 -18.93 -16.95
CA ILE A 68 11.24 -18.46 -15.68
C ILE A 68 10.48 -17.23 -15.16
N ALA A 69 10.23 -16.24 -16.03
CA ALA A 69 9.51 -15.03 -15.66
C ALA A 69 8.10 -15.35 -15.14
N LYS A 70 7.40 -16.28 -15.80
CA LYS A 70 6.07 -16.74 -15.38
C LYS A 70 6.09 -17.42 -14.02
N GLU A 71 7.02 -18.36 -13.79
CA GLU A 71 7.13 -19.07 -12.50
C GLU A 71 7.52 -18.12 -11.35
N ALA A 72 8.37 -17.12 -11.61
CA ALA A 72 8.74 -16.10 -10.62
C ALA A 72 7.54 -15.21 -10.26
N LYS A 73 6.77 -14.76 -11.25
CA LYS A 73 5.56 -13.96 -11.05
C LYS A 73 4.52 -14.68 -10.20
N GLU A 74 4.18 -15.94 -10.54
CA GLU A 74 3.20 -16.73 -9.79
C GLU A 74 3.60 -17.00 -8.33
N LYS A 75 4.91 -17.04 -8.03
CA LYS A 75 5.42 -17.25 -6.69
C LYS A 75 5.43 -15.96 -5.86
N LEU A 76 5.78 -14.84 -6.49
CA LEU A 76 5.78 -13.52 -5.88
C LEU A 76 4.36 -13.06 -5.55
N GLU A 77 3.40 -13.24 -6.47
CA GLU A 77 1.98 -12.91 -6.23
C GLU A 77 1.43 -13.64 -4.99
N LYS A 78 1.79 -14.92 -4.80
CA LYS A 78 1.39 -15.69 -3.61
C LYS A 78 2.06 -15.26 -2.32
N GLU A 79 3.30 -14.76 -2.39
CA GLU A 79 3.98 -14.22 -1.20
C GLU A 79 3.44 -12.83 -0.85
N LEU A 80 3.16 -11.98 -1.84
CA LEU A 80 2.59 -10.65 -1.68
C LEU A 80 1.18 -10.71 -1.08
N ASP A 81 0.30 -11.60 -1.57
CA ASP A 81 -1.05 -11.82 -1.02
C ASP A 81 -1.03 -12.24 0.46
N ARG A 82 0.02 -12.95 0.90
CA ARG A 82 0.18 -13.38 2.29
C ARG A 82 0.64 -12.22 3.17
N PHE A 83 1.59 -11.42 2.70
CA PHE A 83 2.07 -10.23 3.41
C PHE A 83 0.99 -9.15 3.53
N GLN A 84 0.17 -8.94 2.49
CA GLN A 84 -0.89 -7.94 2.52
C GLN A 84 -2.02 -8.23 3.53
N LYS A 85 -2.20 -9.48 3.98
CA LYS A 85 -3.35 -9.87 4.82
C LYS A 85 -3.05 -9.93 6.32
N GLU A 86 -1.80 -10.13 6.72
CA GLU A 86 -1.41 -10.29 8.13
C GLU A 86 -0.91 -8.98 8.77
N ASP A 87 -0.60 -7.98 7.93
CA ASP A 87 0.03 -6.71 8.29
C ASP A 87 -0.87 -5.49 8.01
N ILE A 88 -2.11 -5.70 7.56
CA ILE A 88 -3.07 -4.63 7.26
C ILE A 88 -4.39 -4.95 7.93
N TYR A 89 -4.92 -3.99 8.67
CA TYR A 89 -6.31 -3.98 9.13
C TYR A 89 -7.06 -2.86 8.41
N ALA A 90 -8.17 -3.17 7.76
CA ALA A 90 -9.03 -2.18 7.13
C ALA A 90 -10.33 -2.05 7.92
N PHE A 91 -10.80 -0.83 8.11
CA PHE A 91 -12.14 -0.54 8.63
C PHE A 91 -13.09 -0.55 7.42
N ASP A 92 -13.65 -1.73 7.10
CA ASP A 92 -14.32 -2.01 5.83
C ASP A 92 -15.74 -1.42 5.72
N GLU A 93 -16.41 -1.16 6.86
CA GLU A 93 -17.80 -0.69 6.92
C GLU A 93 -17.91 0.78 7.38
N LEU A 94 -16.78 1.50 7.46
CA LEU A 94 -16.74 2.87 7.98
C LEU A 94 -17.37 3.89 7.01
N GLN A 95 -18.26 4.73 7.54
CA GLN A 95 -18.89 5.84 6.82
C GLN A 95 -18.26 7.20 7.12
N ILE A 96 -18.67 8.22 6.38
CA ILE A 96 -18.32 9.61 6.70
C ILE A 96 -18.99 9.99 8.01
N ASP A 97 -18.27 10.71 8.86
CA ASP A 97 -18.66 11.16 10.20
C ASP A 97 -18.85 10.03 11.25
N GLU A 98 -18.49 8.80 10.92
CA GLU A 98 -18.52 7.65 11.83
C GLU A 98 -17.16 7.45 12.54
N CYS A 99 -17.17 7.12 13.83
CA CYS A 99 -15.94 6.88 14.59
C CYS A 99 -15.35 5.50 14.26
N LEU A 100 -14.02 5.37 14.24
CA LEU A 100 -13.36 4.07 14.02
C LEU A 100 -13.82 2.98 15.00
N GLY A 101 -14.18 3.36 16.23
CA GLY A 101 -14.68 2.43 17.23
C GLY A 101 -16.11 1.94 17.00
N ASP A 102 -16.92 2.62 16.18
CA ASP A 102 -18.27 2.17 15.80
C ASP A 102 -18.19 0.93 14.90
N ASP A 103 -17.25 0.90 13.94
CA ASP A 103 -16.90 -0.29 13.15
C ASP A 103 -16.17 -1.33 14.01
N THR A 104 -15.02 -0.95 14.57
CA THR A 104 -14.18 -1.86 15.37
C THR A 104 -13.58 -1.16 16.59
N GLN A 105 -14.27 -1.32 17.73
CA GLN A 105 -13.77 -0.82 19.01
C GLN A 105 -12.46 -1.47 19.49
N VAL A 106 -12.20 -2.74 19.15
CA VAL A 106 -11.00 -3.48 19.63
C VAL A 106 -10.38 -4.33 18.52
N VAL A 107 -9.16 -3.97 18.12
CA VAL A 107 -8.31 -4.74 17.20
C VAL A 107 -7.42 -5.69 18.02
N THR A 108 -7.30 -6.93 17.56
CA THR A 108 -6.58 -8.01 18.26
C THR A 108 -5.57 -8.70 17.36
N SER A 109 -4.77 -9.60 17.94
CA SER A 109 -3.90 -10.52 17.19
C SER A 109 -4.62 -11.37 16.13
N GLY A 110 -5.95 -11.51 16.22
CA GLY A 110 -6.74 -12.20 15.19
C GLY A 110 -6.81 -11.45 13.86
N SER A 111 -6.61 -10.13 13.89
CA SER A 111 -6.63 -9.26 12.71
C SER A 111 -5.24 -8.78 12.31
N LEU A 112 -4.39 -8.45 13.30
CA LEU A 112 -3.00 -8.02 13.09
C LEU A 112 -2.05 -8.97 13.82
N SER A 113 -1.78 -10.14 13.23
CA SER A 113 -1.04 -11.21 13.90
C SER A 113 0.43 -10.90 14.13
N THR A 114 1.02 -10.02 13.31
CA THR A 114 2.40 -9.56 13.45
C THR A 114 2.50 -8.45 14.50
N LEU A 115 1.69 -7.39 14.36
CA LEU A 115 1.73 -6.23 15.25
C LEU A 115 1.32 -6.56 16.68
N LEU A 116 0.16 -7.22 16.84
CA LEU A 116 -0.45 -7.48 18.14
C LEU A 116 -0.16 -8.89 18.64
N GLN A 117 0.98 -9.47 18.25
CA GLN A 117 1.35 -10.83 18.59
C GLN A 117 1.37 -11.04 20.11
N GLY A 118 0.48 -11.89 20.62
CA GLY A 118 0.55 -12.40 21.98
C GLY A 118 1.64 -13.47 22.13
N GLY A 119 2.03 -13.77 23.37
CA GLY A 119 3.12 -14.71 23.63
C GLY A 119 3.05 -15.41 24.99
N THR A 120 4.12 -16.12 25.30
CA THR A 120 4.34 -16.70 26.63
C THR A 120 5.69 -16.23 27.12
N ILE A 121 5.73 -15.74 28.35
CA ILE A 121 6.95 -15.31 29.04
C ILE A 121 7.15 -16.19 30.27
N GLN A 122 8.41 -16.56 30.50
CA GLN A 122 8.80 -17.47 31.57
C GLN A 122 9.70 -16.71 32.53
N THR A 123 9.10 -16.15 33.57
CA THR A 123 9.86 -15.61 34.69
C THR A 123 10.06 -16.76 35.70
N ARG A 124 9.74 -16.51 36.98
CA ARG A 124 9.49 -17.56 37.97
C ARG A 124 8.30 -18.45 37.59
N ASP A 125 7.20 -17.84 37.16
CA ASP A 125 6.00 -18.52 36.71
C ASP A 125 5.84 -18.34 35.19
N ARG A 126 5.16 -19.31 34.56
CA ARG A 126 4.82 -19.18 33.14
C ARG A 126 3.51 -18.42 33.00
N THR A 127 3.51 -17.30 32.29
CA THR A 127 2.30 -16.54 31.98
C THR A 127 2.18 -16.29 30.47
N THR A 128 0.94 -16.19 30.00
CA THR A 128 0.64 -15.76 28.62
C THR A 128 0.34 -14.28 28.62
N TYR A 129 0.69 -13.59 27.55
CA TYR A 129 0.30 -12.20 27.34
C TYR A 129 -0.39 -12.00 25.99
N GLU A 130 -1.30 -11.04 25.95
CA GLU A 130 -2.08 -10.67 24.77
C GLU A 130 -2.05 -9.14 24.60
N GLN A 131 -2.20 -8.67 23.35
CA GLN A 131 -2.13 -7.26 22.98
C GLN A 131 -3.41 -6.83 22.27
N TYR A 132 -3.81 -5.58 22.52
CA TYR A 132 -5.04 -4.98 21.99
C TYR A 132 -4.79 -3.52 21.60
N LEU A 133 -5.44 -3.07 20.52
CA LEU A 133 -5.64 -1.65 20.23
C LEU A 133 -7.13 -1.34 20.34
N ARG A 134 -7.48 -0.24 21.00
CA ARG A 134 -8.86 0.19 21.22
C ARG A 134 -9.09 1.60 20.69
N PHE A 135 -10.22 1.81 20.04
CA PHE A 135 -10.67 3.09 19.48
C PHE A 135 -12.02 3.49 20.10
N GLY A 136 -12.27 4.80 20.21
CA GLY A 136 -13.53 5.33 20.72
C GLY A 136 -14.68 5.15 19.73
N ASP A 137 -15.84 4.75 20.25
CA ASP A 137 -17.12 4.78 19.53
C ASP A 137 -17.83 6.12 19.81
N ALA A 138 -18.93 6.42 19.12
CA ALA A 138 -19.62 7.71 19.28
C ALA A 138 -20.21 7.95 20.69
N ASP A 139 -20.38 6.90 21.49
CA ASP A 139 -20.87 6.96 22.87
C ASP A 139 -19.72 6.93 23.92
N ASP A 140 -18.46 6.79 23.49
CA ASP A 140 -17.29 6.72 24.35
C ASP A 140 -16.94 8.12 24.89
N THR A 141 -16.63 8.20 26.18
CA THR A 141 -16.27 9.44 26.86
C THR A 141 -14.82 9.45 27.33
N GLU A 142 -14.11 8.33 27.17
CA GLU A 142 -12.71 8.17 27.56
C GLU A 142 -11.76 8.20 26.36
N LEU A 143 -12.20 7.70 25.20
CA LEU A 143 -11.45 7.73 23.95
C LEU A 143 -12.10 8.72 22.97
N GLY A 144 -11.27 9.46 22.23
CA GLY A 144 -11.70 10.38 21.19
C GLY A 144 -12.27 9.65 19.97
N CYS A 145 -13.17 10.34 19.27
CA CYS A 145 -13.74 9.87 18.02
C CYS A 145 -12.80 10.20 16.86
N VAL A 146 -11.99 9.23 16.45
CA VAL A 146 -11.23 9.30 15.19
C VAL A 146 -12.20 8.97 14.05
N LYS A 147 -12.38 9.87 13.07
CA LYS A 147 -13.38 9.72 12.01
C LYS A 147 -12.95 10.39 10.71
N VAL A 148 -13.67 10.17 9.61
CA VAL A 148 -13.46 10.93 8.38
C VAL A 148 -14.50 12.02 8.22
N VAL A 149 -14.04 13.24 8.01
CA VAL A 149 -14.88 14.43 7.82
C VAL A 149 -14.63 15.03 6.44
N PHE A 150 -15.59 15.80 5.94
CA PHE A 150 -15.37 16.72 4.83
C PHE A 150 -15.30 18.12 5.40
N ASP A 151 -14.10 18.66 5.47
CA ASP A 151 -13.84 19.93 6.14
C ASP A 151 -12.71 20.68 5.44
N ARG A 152 -12.42 21.87 5.94
CA ARG A 152 -11.28 22.67 5.54
C ARG A 152 -10.17 22.51 6.57
N ASN A 153 -8.96 22.13 6.13
CA ASN A 153 -7.80 22.07 7.00
C ASN A 153 -7.17 23.47 7.21
N ASP A 154 -6.07 23.53 7.99
CA ASP A 154 -5.37 24.78 8.31
C ASP A 154 -4.65 25.43 7.10
N GLU A 155 -4.46 24.68 6.01
CA GLU A 155 -3.91 25.18 4.74
C GLU A 155 -5.00 25.71 3.80
N ASP A 156 -6.25 25.85 4.28
CA ASP A 156 -7.45 26.22 3.52
C ASP A 156 -7.86 25.18 2.43
N ASP A 157 -7.30 23.97 2.46
CA ASP A 157 -7.69 22.87 1.56
C ASP A 157 -9.02 22.26 1.99
N LEU A 158 -10.01 22.29 1.08
CA LEU A 158 -11.33 21.68 1.26
C LEU A 158 -11.39 20.29 0.59
N ASP A 159 -11.35 19.23 1.40
CA ASP A 159 -11.46 17.84 0.95
C ASP A 159 -11.96 16.95 2.11
N THR A 160 -11.95 15.63 1.90
CA THR A 160 -12.11 14.65 2.97
C THR A 160 -10.80 14.40 3.69
N PHE A 161 -10.85 14.30 5.01
CA PHE A 161 -9.70 14.06 5.88
C PHE A 161 -10.02 13.02 6.94
N LEU A 162 -9.04 12.20 7.31
CA LEU A 162 -9.08 11.50 8.60
C LEU A 162 -8.76 12.53 9.68
N PHE A 163 -9.73 12.73 10.56
CA PHE A 163 -9.81 13.81 11.51
C PHE A 163 -9.71 13.29 12.95
N VAL A 164 -8.98 14.04 13.76
CA VAL A 164 -8.90 13.87 15.21
C VAL A 164 -8.90 15.25 15.85
N GLU A 165 -9.80 15.46 16.81
CA GLU A 165 -9.84 16.69 17.61
C GLU A 165 -8.61 16.77 18.52
N ASP A 166 -7.96 17.93 18.56
CA ASP A 166 -6.79 18.18 19.42
C ASP A 166 -7.14 17.95 20.91
N GLY A 167 -6.19 17.39 21.66
CA GLY A 167 -6.38 17.10 23.08
C GLY A 167 -7.29 15.89 23.39
N THR A 168 -7.77 15.16 22.38
CA THR A 168 -8.54 13.92 22.60
C THR A 168 -7.67 12.66 22.56
N ILE A 169 -8.07 11.58 23.24
CA ILE A 169 -7.31 10.33 23.24
C ILE A 169 -7.51 9.56 21.93
N LEU A 170 -6.47 9.44 21.12
CA LEU A 170 -6.49 8.80 19.80
C LEU A 170 -6.78 7.30 19.86
N PHE A 171 -6.11 6.59 20.77
CA PHE A 171 -6.28 5.15 20.98
C PHE A 171 -5.81 4.72 22.38
N GLU A 172 -6.25 3.53 22.81
CA GLU A 172 -5.66 2.81 23.94
C GLU A 172 -4.98 1.52 23.46
N TYR A 173 -3.70 1.38 23.73
CA TYR A 173 -2.97 0.11 23.63
C TYR A 173 -3.01 -0.62 24.98
N GLU A 174 -3.29 -1.93 24.97
CA GLU A 174 -3.26 -2.76 26.17
C GLU A 174 -2.40 -3.99 25.97
N LEU A 175 -1.48 -4.22 26.92
CA LEU A 175 -0.73 -5.46 27.11
C LEU A 175 -1.25 -6.15 28.38
N SER A 176 -1.86 -7.32 28.23
CA SER A 176 -2.56 -8.04 29.31
C SER A 176 -1.89 -9.36 29.63
N PHE A 177 -1.64 -9.65 30.92
CA PHE A 177 -0.95 -10.86 31.40
C PHE A 177 -1.92 -11.82 32.10
N GLY A 178 -2.18 -12.98 31.50
CA GLY A 178 -3.26 -13.89 31.92
C GLY A 178 -3.20 -14.36 33.38
N SER A 179 -2.02 -14.68 33.90
CA SER A 179 -1.82 -15.03 35.33
C SER A 179 -1.03 -13.98 36.12
N GLY A 180 -0.81 -12.80 35.52
CA GLY A 180 0.16 -11.80 35.98
C GLY A 180 1.60 -12.17 35.63
N LEU A 181 2.41 -11.16 35.36
CA LEU A 181 3.85 -11.23 35.16
C LEU A 181 4.53 -11.13 36.53
N GLY A 182 4.86 -12.29 37.10
CA GLY A 182 5.37 -12.39 38.47
C GLY A 182 6.88 -12.28 38.56
N SER A 183 7.36 -11.60 39.61
CA SER A 183 8.78 -11.55 39.97
C SER A 183 9.00 -11.56 41.47
N ARG A 184 10.09 -12.18 41.90
CA ARG A 184 10.65 -11.97 43.23
C ARG A 184 11.10 -10.52 43.38
N LEU A 185 10.84 -9.97 44.56
CA LEU A 185 11.29 -8.65 44.97
C LEU A 185 12.60 -8.78 45.76
N GLU A 186 13.70 -8.28 45.20
CA GLU A 186 15.02 -8.22 45.85
C GLU A 186 15.38 -6.76 46.11
N GLY A 187 15.09 -6.28 47.32
CA GLY A 187 15.15 -4.84 47.62
C GLY A 187 14.01 -4.10 46.92
N SER A 188 14.35 -3.25 45.96
CA SER A 188 13.40 -2.57 45.06
C SER A 188 13.35 -3.20 43.67
N THR A 189 14.15 -4.23 43.37
CA THR A 189 14.28 -4.77 42.02
C THR A 189 13.36 -5.96 41.80
N LEU A 190 12.64 -5.97 40.68
CA LEU A 190 11.85 -7.09 40.18
C LEU A 190 12.76 -8.06 39.42
N ARG A 191 13.52 -8.84 40.19
CA ARG A 191 14.69 -9.59 39.69
C ARG A 191 14.40 -10.60 38.58
N ASP A 192 13.24 -11.25 38.60
CA ASP A 192 12.89 -12.29 37.62
C ASP A 192 12.34 -11.70 36.31
N LEU A 193 12.16 -10.36 36.21
CA LEU A 193 11.78 -9.71 34.96
C LEU A 193 12.99 -9.30 34.12
N ILE A 194 14.11 -9.00 34.77
CA ILE A 194 15.34 -8.57 34.08
C ILE A 194 15.82 -9.67 33.13
N ASP A 195 16.28 -9.26 31.94
CA ASP A 195 16.69 -10.08 30.80
C ASP A 195 15.58 -10.84 30.06
N GLU A 196 14.35 -10.83 30.57
CA GLU A 196 13.22 -11.47 29.89
C GLU A 196 12.79 -10.67 28.66
N GLN A 197 12.30 -11.40 27.65
CA GLN A 197 11.94 -10.84 26.36
C GLN A 197 10.43 -10.84 26.16
N ILE A 198 9.91 -9.72 25.68
CA ILE A 198 8.48 -9.50 25.41
C ILE A 198 8.32 -8.80 24.06
N VAL A 199 7.31 -9.21 23.28
CA VAL A 199 6.96 -8.53 22.03
C VAL A 199 5.93 -7.46 22.33
N ILE A 200 6.20 -6.23 21.91
CA ILE A 200 5.32 -5.07 22.05
C ILE A 200 5.20 -4.45 20.66
N LEU A 201 3.98 -4.33 20.12
CA LEU A 201 3.69 -3.70 18.83
C LEU A 201 4.65 -4.15 17.71
N GLY A 202 4.71 -5.48 17.51
CA GLY A 202 5.52 -6.13 16.48
C GLY A 202 7.02 -6.23 16.78
N ARG A 203 7.50 -5.60 17.86
CA ARG A 203 8.94 -5.53 18.18
C ARG A 203 9.31 -6.32 19.43
N PRO A 204 10.37 -7.14 19.38
CA PRO A 204 10.91 -7.80 20.55
C PRO A 204 11.72 -6.83 21.41
N TYR A 205 11.30 -6.62 22.65
CA TYR A 205 12.06 -5.89 23.67
C TYR A 205 12.57 -6.82 24.75
N ARG A 206 13.72 -6.50 25.31
CA ARG A 206 14.24 -7.10 26.55
C ARG A 206 14.03 -6.12 27.70
N ILE A 207 13.58 -6.62 28.85
CA ILE A 207 13.48 -5.82 30.08
C ILE A 207 14.89 -5.70 30.65
N ILE A 208 15.43 -4.48 30.66
CA ILE A 208 16.80 -4.21 31.13
C ILE A 208 16.81 -3.63 32.54
N ASP A 209 15.71 -2.98 32.95
CA ASP A 209 15.51 -2.53 34.32
C ASP A 209 14.04 -2.67 34.73
N ALA A 210 13.82 -3.00 36.00
CA ALA A 210 12.50 -3.23 36.56
C ALA A 210 12.55 -2.97 38.06
N ILE A 211 12.13 -1.77 38.45
CA ILE A 211 12.21 -1.28 39.82
C ILE A 211 10.81 -1.02 40.36
N THR A 212 10.62 -1.26 41.64
CA THR A 212 9.43 -0.83 42.38
C THR A 212 9.82 -0.08 43.65
N SER A 213 9.12 1.03 43.90
CA SER A 213 9.29 1.85 45.10
C SER A 213 7.92 2.11 45.72
N GLY A 214 7.57 1.32 46.74
CA GLY A 214 6.21 1.31 47.27
C GLY A 214 5.23 0.75 46.24
N ASN A 215 4.34 1.60 45.73
CA ASN A 215 3.38 1.22 44.69
C ASN A 215 3.80 1.67 43.29
N SER A 216 4.86 2.46 43.16
CA SER A 216 5.39 2.86 41.85
C SER A 216 6.13 1.68 41.22
N VAL A 217 5.93 1.47 39.93
CA VAL A 217 6.65 0.51 39.08
C VAL A 217 7.29 1.28 37.93
N ASP A 218 8.59 1.05 37.72
CA ASP A 218 9.38 1.61 36.62
C ASP A 218 9.99 0.45 35.82
N LEU A 219 9.57 0.33 34.56
CA LEU A 219 10.04 -0.69 33.63
C LEU A 219 10.82 -0.01 32.50
N LYS A 220 12.06 -0.44 32.28
CA LYS A 220 12.86 -0.03 31.13
C LYS A 220 13.05 -1.23 30.21
N LEU A 221 12.57 -1.09 28.98
CA LEU A 221 12.67 -2.10 27.94
C LEU A 221 13.53 -1.59 26.80
N MET A 222 14.34 -2.46 26.23
CA MET A 222 15.27 -2.11 25.16
C MET A 222 15.23 -3.14 24.05
N GLN A 223 15.17 -2.65 22.84
CA GLN A 223 15.47 -3.37 21.61
C GLN A 223 16.73 -2.77 21.02
N GLY A 224 17.60 -3.56 20.40
CA GLY A 224 18.62 -3.07 19.48
C GLY A 224 18.35 -3.56 18.06
N GLU A 225 18.59 -2.70 17.06
CA GLU A 225 18.66 -3.13 15.66
C GLU A 225 19.81 -4.14 15.47
N MET A 226 20.94 -3.91 16.13
CA MET A 226 22.07 -4.84 16.19
C MET A 226 22.55 -5.03 17.65
N GLN A 227 22.76 -6.28 18.05
CA GLN A 227 23.39 -6.65 19.32
C GLN A 227 24.77 -7.27 19.06
N ASP A 228 25.78 -6.88 19.84
CA ASP A 228 27.08 -7.53 19.77
C ASP A 228 27.84 -7.53 21.11
N THR A 229 28.91 -8.29 21.13
CA THR A 229 29.85 -8.41 22.24
C THR A 229 31.25 -8.06 21.73
N LEU A 230 31.84 -6.99 22.26
CA LEU A 230 33.17 -6.55 21.88
C LEU A 230 34.11 -6.52 23.09
N GLN A 231 35.38 -6.83 22.85
CA GLN A 231 36.43 -6.67 23.86
C GLN A 231 36.98 -5.24 23.82
N GLU A 232 37.56 -4.79 24.93
CA GLU A 232 38.29 -3.53 24.98
C GLU A 232 39.32 -3.43 23.83
N GLY A 233 39.37 -2.28 23.17
CA GLY A 233 40.22 -2.00 22.02
C GLY A 233 39.68 -2.52 20.68
N MET A 234 38.63 -3.34 20.66
CA MET A 234 38.04 -3.83 19.41
C MET A 234 37.22 -2.75 18.71
N THR A 235 37.32 -2.74 17.38
CA THR A 235 36.47 -1.94 16.50
C THR A 235 35.71 -2.84 15.57
N LYS A 236 34.41 -2.60 15.42
CA LYS A 236 33.57 -3.28 14.44
C LYS A 236 32.62 -2.29 13.79
N THR A 237 32.32 -2.52 12.52
CA THR A 237 31.36 -1.71 11.76
C THR A 237 30.01 -2.42 11.77
N TYR A 238 28.97 -1.68 12.13
CA TYR A 238 27.57 -2.10 12.08
C TYR A 238 26.85 -1.31 10.98
N THR A 239 25.82 -1.86 10.36
CA THR A 239 25.00 -1.12 9.40
C THR A 239 23.58 -1.06 9.95
N ILE A 240 23.09 0.16 10.14
CA ILE A 240 21.83 0.48 10.84
C ILE A 240 21.07 1.42 9.91
N GLY A 241 19.85 1.06 9.51
CA GLY A 241 19.09 1.85 8.53
C GLY A 241 19.84 2.12 7.21
N GLY A 242 20.79 1.25 6.82
CA GLY A 242 21.65 1.45 5.64
C GLY A 242 22.88 2.34 5.85
N VAL A 243 23.05 2.93 7.03
CA VAL A 243 24.20 3.79 7.39
C VAL A 243 25.25 2.99 8.18
N PRO A 244 26.55 3.08 7.84
CA PRO A 244 27.60 2.39 8.58
C PRO A 244 28.01 3.13 9.87
N TYR A 245 28.15 2.37 10.95
CA TYR A 245 28.57 2.81 12.29
C TYR A 245 29.84 2.07 12.71
N HIS A 246 30.96 2.78 12.75
CA HIS A 246 32.24 2.28 13.24
C HIS A 246 32.27 2.40 14.77
N VAL A 247 31.95 1.31 15.47
CA VAL A 247 31.95 1.28 16.94
C VAL A 247 33.25 0.69 17.42
N ASN A 248 34.00 1.48 18.18
CA ASN A 248 35.22 1.09 18.86
C ASN A 248 34.99 1.11 20.38
N VAL A 249 35.31 0.02 21.07
CA VAL A 249 35.33 -0.03 22.53
C VAL A 249 36.65 0.56 22.99
N LEU A 250 36.62 1.76 23.57
CA LEU A 250 37.84 2.45 23.99
C LEU A 250 38.39 1.87 25.28
N ILE A 251 37.52 1.76 26.30
CA ILE A 251 37.89 1.35 27.65
C ILE A 251 36.73 0.56 28.23
N VAL A 252 37.03 -0.54 28.92
CA VAL A 252 36.14 -1.19 29.87
C VAL A 252 36.79 -1.07 31.25
N SER A 253 36.03 -0.61 32.24
CA SER A 253 36.52 -0.34 33.59
C SER A 253 35.71 -1.14 34.59
N ASP A 254 36.40 -1.75 35.55
CA ASP A 254 35.88 -2.50 36.70
C ASP A 254 35.44 -1.61 37.89
N ASN A 255 36.11 -0.45 38.04
CA ASN A 255 35.95 0.45 39.19
C ASN A 255 35.05 1.67 38.90
N ALA A 256 34.41 1.72 37.73
CA ALA A 256 33.45 2.75 37.38
C ALA A 256 32.15 2.64 38.20
N ASN A 257 31.46 3.77 38.38
CA ASN A 257 30.09 3.84 38.92
C ASN A 257 29.87 3.07 40.25
N GLY A 258 30.86 3.10 41.15
CA GLY A 258 30.75 2.44 42.46
C GLY A 258 31.03 0.93 42.45
N GLY A 259 31.66 0.41 41.39
CA GLY A 259 32.02 -1.01 41.25
C GLY A 259 31.08 -1.81 40.36
N ALA A 260 30.18 -1.15 39.62
CA ALA A 260 29.25 -1.78 38.67
C ALA A 260 29.89 -2.05 37.30
N GLY A 261 31.12 -1.56 37.08
CA GLY A 261 31.78 -1.55 35.79
C GLY A 261 31.20 -0.49 34.84
N GLY A 262 31.96 -0.13 33.81
CA GLY A 262 31.54 0.86 32.82
C GLY A 262 32.39 0.82 31.57
N VAL A 263 31.82 1.24 30.44
CA VAL A 263 32.44 1.19 29.12
C VAL A 263 32.37 2.55 28.44
N LYS A 264 33.36 2.85 27.61
CA LYS A 264 33.34 4.03 26.74
C LYS A 264 33.51 3.59 25.29
N PHE A 265 32.62 4.07 24.42
CA PHE A 265 32.69 3.80 22.99
C PHE A 265 33.20 5.02 22.23
N ARG A 266 33.75 4.77 21.05
CA ARG A 266 33.87 5.76 19.97
C ARG A 266 33.06 5.25 18.78
N VAL A 267 32.04 5.99 18.39
CA VAL A 267 31.16 5.66 17.27
C VAL A 267 31.27 6.74 16.20
N ASN A 268 31.71 6.40 14.99
CA ASN A 268 31.88 7.36 13.88
C ASN A 268 32.67 8.63 14.28
N GLY A 269 33.65 8.49 15.18
CA GLY A 269 34.46 9.60 15.69
C GLY A 269 33.90 10.31 16.94
N GLN A 270 32.61 10.16 17.26
CA GLN A 270 32.02 10.65 18.51
C GLN A 270 32.38 9.71 19.66
N THR A 271 32.86 10.24 20.78
CA THR A 271 33.17 9.45 21.99
C THR A 271 32.05 9.58 22.99
N THR A 272 31.56 8.45 23.51
CA THR A 272 30.50 8.44 24.51
C THR A 272 31.00 8.91 25.88
N SER A 273 30.07 9.23 26.76
CA SER A 273 30.26 9.17 28.20
C SER A 273 30.61 7.74 28.67
N LEU A 274 30.93 7.60 29.96
CA LEU A 274 31.21 6.29 30.55
C LEU A 274 29.87 5.64 30.92
N LEU A 275 29.48 4.62 30.17
CA LEU A 275 28.19 3.95 30.28
C LEU A 275 28.29 2.69 31.13
N ALA A 276 27.52 2.60 32.21
CA ALA A 276 27.33 1.39 33.01
C ALA A 276 26.35 0.39 32.35
N ASP A 277 26.22 -0.79 32.95
CA ASP A 277 25.15 -1.73 32.62
C ASP A 277 23.76 -1.03 32.65
N GLY A 278 22.99 -1.17 31.57
CA GLY A 278 21.68 -0.55 31.38
C GLY A 278 21.71 0.93 30.96
N GLU A 279 22.89 1.55 30.91
CA GLU A 279 23.07 2.93 30.45
C GLU A 279 23.22 3.01 28.92
N THR A 280 22.90 4.18 28.40
CA THR A 280 22.75 4.44 26.97
C THR A 280 23.17 5.86 26.65
N GLU A 281 23.50 6.08 25.39
CA GLU A 281 23.79 7.42 24.88
C GLU A 281 23.23 7.61 23.48
N THR A 282 22.60 8.76 23.27
CA THR A 282 22.17 9.22 21.96
C THR A 282 23.33 9.92 21.27
N LEU A 283 23.71 9.41 20.10
CA LEU A 283 24.73 9.99 19.24
C LEU A 283 24.20 11.25 18.55
N SER A 284 25.09 12.04 17.94
CA SER A 284 24.73 13.32 17.32
C SER A 284 23.75 13.21 16.15
N ASP A 285 23.64 12.01 15.56
CA ASP A 285 22.71 11.69 14.47
C ASP A 285 21.38 11.08 14.98
N GLY A 286 21.17 11.04 16.30
CA GLY A 286 19.98 10.46 16.93
C GLY A 286 20.06 8.95 17.16
N THR A 287 21.10 8.26 16.67
CA THR A 287 21.27 6.82 16.90
C THR A 287 21.64 6.55 18.34
N ILE A 288 20.99 5.57 18.97
CA ILE A 288 21.26 5.21 20.37
C ILE A 288 22.20 4.01 20.43
N ILE A 289 23.24 4.14 21.25
CA ILE A 289 24.06 3.03 21.72
C ILE A 289 23.71 2.72 23.17
N GLY A 290 23.53 1.44 23.51
CA GLY A 290 23.16 1.00 24.85
C GLY A 290 24.01 -0.15 25.35
N VAL A 291 24.40 -0.10 26.61
CA VAL A 291 25.19 -1.14 27.26
C VAL A 291 24.26 -2.16 27.89
N ARG A 292 24.48 -3.43 27.55
CA ARG A 292 23.73 -4.55 28.09
C ARG A 292 24.42 -5.20 29.29
N ASN A 293 25.74 -5.29 29.25
CA ASN A 293 26.50 -5.92 30.31
C ASN A 293 27.97 -5.51 30.18
N VAL A 294 28.62 -5.32 31.31
CA VAL A 294 30.05 -5.10 31.39
C VAL A 294 30.67 -6.27 32.14
N ILE A 295 31.50 -7.05 31.46
CA ILE A 295 32.14 -8.24 31.99
C ILE A 295 33.64 -7.97 32.11
N PRO A 296 34.09 -7.37 33.23
CA PRO A 296 35.51 -7.26 33.52
C PRO A 296 36.08 -8.65 33.84
N ASN A 297 37.24 -8.98 33.29
CA ASN A 297 37.92 -10.26 33.47
C ASN A 297 39.30 -10.07 34.13
N GLU A 298 39.34 -10.23 35.45
CA GLU A 298 40.59 -10.11 36.24
C GLU A 298 41.51 -11.35 36.16
N ALA A 299 41.17 -12.41 35.40
CA ALA A 299 41.90 -13.67 35.46
C ALA A 299 43.35 -13.62 34.89
N GLY A 300 43.78 -12.47 34.37
CA GLY A 300 45.15 -12.20 33.92
C GLY A 300 45.91 -11.12 34.71
N GLU A 301 45.25 -10.41 35.63
CA GLU A 301 45.84 -9.34 36.44
C GLU A 301 46.68 -9.97 37.56
N THR A 302 47.93 -10.32 37.27
CA THR A 302 48.85 -10.76 38.32
C THR A 302 49.05 -9.62 39.32
N SER A 303 48.45 -9.79 40.49
CA SER A 303 48.67 -9.00 41.70
C SER A 303 50.17 -8.79 41.96
N GLY A 304 50.70 -7.65 41.50
CA GLY A 304 52.10 -7.24 41.64
C GLY A 304 52.37 -6.51 42.95
N GLY A 305 51.90 -7.05 44.07
CA GLY A 305 52.32 -6.60 45.40
C GLY A 305 53.71 -7.13 45.72
N GLY A 306 54.76 -6.32 45.52
CA GLY A 306 56.10 -6.69 46.00
C GLY A 306 57.28 -5.92 45.42
N GLY A 307 57.42 -4.65 45.81
CA GLY A 307 58.69 -3.95 46.02
C GLY A 307 59.79 -4.07 44.95
N GLU A 308 59.83 -3.10 44.05
CA GLU A 308 61.07 -2.44 43.63
C GLU A 308 60.70 -1.07 43.04
N THR A 309 61.39 -0.02 43.50
CA THR A 309 61.23 1.36 43.05
C THR A 309 61.56 1.45 41.56
N TYR A 310 60.55 1.59 40.71
CA TYR A 310 60.71 1.97 39.30
C TYR A 310 60.68 3.50 39.20
N ASP A 311 61.74 4.03 38.60
CA ASP A 311 62.03 5.44 38.38
C ASP A 311 61.11 6.01 37.28
N ALA A 312 60.21 6.91 37.66
CA ALA A 312 59.26 7.60 36.79
C ALA A 312 59.92 8.76 36.00
N SER A 313 60.97 8.47 35.23
CA SER A 313 61.69 9.47 34.42
C SER A 313 61.96 9.06 32.97
N GLN A 314 61.22 8.08 32.43
CA GLN A 314 61.39 7.58 31.05
C GLN A 314 60.11 7.51 30.21
N TYR A 315 58.98 8.06 30.69
CA TYR A 315 57.85 8.36 29.80
C TYR A 315 57.79 9.88 29.65
N GLU A 316 58.21 10.38 28.48
CA GLU A 316 57.96 11.76 28.08
C GLU A 316 56.45 11.93 27.93
N ASP A 317 55.89 12.90 28.66
CA ASP A 317 54.54 13.39 28.46
C ASP A 317 54.37 13.75 26.97
N ILE A 318 53.40 13.11 26.31
CA ILE A 318 53.03 13.50 24.95
C ILE A 318 52.39 14.90 25.05
N ASP A 319 53.08 15.90 24.54
CA ASP A 319 52.59 17.27 24.46
C ASP A 319 51.45 17.34 23.42
N TYR A 320 50.21 17.34 23.90
CA TYR A 320 49.01 17.43 23.05
C TYR A 320 48.78 18.84 22.47
N GLY A 321 49.60 19.84 22.84
CA GLY A 321 49.51 21.21 22.30
C GLY A 321 49.84 21.33 20.81
N GLN A 322 50.51 20.33 20.23
CA GLN A 322 50.90 20.31 18.81
C GLN A 322 49.78 19.83 17.86
N TYR A 323 48.67 19.30 18.38
CA TYR A 323 47.54 18.79 17.59
C TYR A 323 46.30 19.70 17.65
N ALA A 324 46.39 20.80 18.40
CA ALA A 324 45.32 21.78 18.49
C ALA A 324 45.19 22.56 17.16
N GLY A 325 44.08 22.35 16.46
CA GLY A 325 43.74 23.05 15.22
C GLY A 325 43.87 22.25 13.93
N LEU A 326 44.16 20.95 14.01
CA LEU A 326 44.13 20.05 12.85
C LEU A 326 42.70 19.59 12.54
N SER A 327 42.36 19.51 11.26
CA SER A 327 41.09 18.93 10.81
C SER A 327 41.09 17.40 10.93
N PRO A 328 39.91 16.75 10.96
CA PRO A 328 39.82 15.29 11.06
C PRO A 328 40.64 14.52 10.01
N ALA A 329 40.69 15.00 8.76
CA ALA A 329 41.49 14.40 7.69
C ALA A 329 43.01 14.59 7.88
N GLU A 330 43.44 15.68 8.50
CA GLU A 330 44.86 15.93 8.82
C GLU A 330 45.30 15.09 10.03
N LEU A 331 44.40 14.82 10.98
CA LEU A 331 44.64 13.90 12.09
C LEU A 331 44.76 12.45 11.58
N GLU A 332 43.94 12.07 10.60
CA GLU A 332 43.96 10.75 9.96
C GLU A 332 45.22 10.53 9.11
N ALA A 333 45.73 11.57 8.44
CA ALA A 333 47.02 11.50 7.73
C ALA A 333 48.23 11.37 8.67
N VAL A 334 48.16 11.94 9.87
CA VAL A 334 49.24 11.88 10.89
C VAL A 334 49.22 10.56 11.67
N LEU A 335 48.04 10.00 11.93
CA LEU A 335 47.88 8.74 12.67
C LEU A 335 47.83 7.49 11.76
N GLY A 336 47.50 7.66 10.48
CA GLY A 336 47.33 6.59 9.50
C GLY A 336 48.62 5.91 9.04
N GLU A 337 49.80 6.50 9.26
CA GLU A 337 51.07 5.87 8.89
C GLU A 337 51.65 4.89 9.94
N GLN A 338 51.05 4.76 11.13
CA GLN A 338 51.55 3.85 12.18
C GLN A 338 50.85 2.49 12.30
N TYR A 339 49.77 2.23 11.57
CA TYR A 339 49.05 0.96 11.66
C TYR A 339 48.80 0.33 10.30
N THR A 340 49.83 -0.29 9.73
CA THR A 340 49.63 -1.43 8.83
C THR A 340 50.55 -2.59 9.20
N ILE A 341 49.94 -3.79 9.24
CA ILE A 341 50.52 -5.13 9.34
C ILE A 341 50.96 -5.60 10.74
N GLN A 342 50.02 -6.17 11.51
CA GLN A 342 50.06 -7.59 11.92
C GLN A 342 48.77 -7.95 12.67
N ASP A 343 47.87 -8.67 11.99
CA ASP A 343 47.00 -9.63 12.67
C ASP A 343 47.89 -10.66 13.36
N GLN A 344 47.86 -10.74 14.69
CA GLN A 344 47.92 -11.99 15.45
C GLN A 344 47.71 -11.75 16.95
N VAL A 345 46.56 -12.22 17.44
CA VAL A 345 46.41 -12.88 18.74
C VAL A 345 46.72 -12.01 19.97
N TYR A 346 45.72 -11.28 20.47
CA TYR A 346 45.54 -11.14 21.92
C TYR A 346 44.62 -12.26 22.42
N ALA A 347 45.22 -13.45 22.61
CA ALA A 347 44.66 -14.44 23.53
C ALA A 347 45.15 -14.07 24.93
N GLY A 348 44.44 -13.13 25.57
CA GLY A 348 44.78 -12.66 26.91
C GLY A 348 43.62 -11.92 27.55
N GLY A 349 42.62 -12.68 27.99
CA GLY A 349 41.68 -12.31 29.06
C GLY A 349 41.11 -10.89 29.13
N GLY A 350 40.90 -10.18 28.01
CA GLY A 350 40.43 -8.79 28.04
C GLY A 350 38.98 -8.64 28.51
N ASP A 351 38.71 -7.52 29.17
CA ASP A 351 37.39 -7.09 29.57
C ASP A 351 36.45 -6.97 28.35
N VAL A 352 35.20 -7.37 28.53
CA VAL A 352 34.23 -7.51 27.45
C VAL A 352 32.98 -6.71 27.75
N VAL A 353 32.39 -6.10 26.74
CA VAL A 353 31.10 -5.43 26.81
C VAL A 353 30.10 -6.12 25.88
N GLU A 354 28.88 -6.33 26.37
CA GLU A 354 27.71 -6.60 25.55
C GLU A 354 26.95 -5.28 25.35
N PHE A 355 26.59 -4.95 24.11
CA PHE A 355 25.92 -3.69 23.80
C PHE A 355 24.97 -3.83 22.60
N PHE A 356 24.16 -2.79 22.41
CA PHE A 356 23.28 -2.60 21.28
C PHE A 356 23.58 -1.28 20.59
N ILE A 357 23.39 -1.21 19.28
CA ILE A 357 23.41 0.03 18.52
C ILE A 357 22.19 0.10 17.60
N GLY A 358 21.64 1.29 17.39
CA GLY A 358 20.30 1.46 16.82
C GLY A 358 19.26 1.02 17.84
N ALA A 359 19.46 1.38 19.11
CA ALA A 359 18.58 0.95 20.18
C ALA A 359 17.26 1.73 20.18
N HIS A 360 16.16 1.02 20.35
CA HIS A 360 14.85 1.58 20.65
C HIS A 360 14.53 1.28 22.12
N VAL A 361 14.29 2.32 22.91
CA VAL A 361 14.08 2.18 24.35
C VAL A 361 12.67 2.63 24.72
N LEU A 362 11.96 1.81 25.47
CA LEU A 362 10.67 2.13 26.06
C LEU A 362 10.82 2.18 27.57
N ARG A 363 10.25 3.19 28.21
CA ARG A 363 10.12 3.26 29.66
C ARG A 363 8.66 3.47 30.04
N PHE A 364 8.20 2.72 31.03
CA PHE A 364 6.87 2.85 31.62
C PHE A 364 7.00 3.02 33.13
N GLU A 365 6.54 4.15 33.64
CA GLU A 365 6.51 4.49 35.06
C GLU A 365 5.07 4.81 35.48
N ASP A 366 4.56 4.14 36.52
CA ASP A 366 3.20 4.36 37.01
C ASP A 366 3.01 3.92 38.47
N HIS A 367 1.97 4.43 39.13
CA HIS A 367 1.48 3.97 40.42
C HIS A 367 0.54 2.76 40.30
N ALA A 368 1.14 1.57 40.25
CA ALA A 368 0.50 0.35 39.79
C ALA A 368 -0.68 -0.21 40.63
N ASN A 369 -1.07 0.45 41.72
CA ASN A 369 -2.15 0.00 42.61
C ASN A 369 -3.44 0.82 42.50
N ASP A 370 -3.56 1.65 41.48
CA ASP A 370 -4.77 2.41 41.18
C ASP A 370 -5.29 2.17 39.75
N ASP A 371 -6.36 2.88 39.40
CA ASP A 371 -7.00 2.81 38.08
C ASP A 371 -6.84 4.14 37.32
N ARG A 372 -5.83 4.95 37.63
CA ARG A 372 -5.56 6.22 36.96
C ARG A 372 -4.54 6.04 35.85
N PHE A 373 -4.57 6.96 34.89
CA PHE A 373 -3.54 7.09 33.87
C PHE A 373 -2.64 8.24 34.28
N GLU A 374 -1.33 8.05 34.19
CA GLU A 374 -0.33 9.03 34.60
C GLU A 374 0.71 9.26 33.50
N GLN A 375 1.33 10.44 33.49
CA GLN A 375 2.48 10.69 32.63
C GLN A 375 3.68 9.90 33.16
N GLY A 376 4.21 9.01 32.33
CA GLY A 376 5.32 8.14 32.73
C GLY A 376 5.88 7.32 31.58
N VAL A 377 5.65 7.75 30.35
CA VAL A 377 6.10 7.05 29.14
C VAL A 377 7.29 7.78 28.57
N SER A 378 8.32 7.03 28.19
CA SER A 378 9.42 7.59 27.40
C SER A 378 9.79 6.66 26.26
N VAL A 379 10.03 7.26 25.10
CA VAL A 379 10.56 6.59 23.91
C VAL A 379 11.93 7.18 23.67
N ASN A 380 12.97 6.34 23.60
CA ASN A 380 14.33 6.79 23.32
C ASN A 380 14.84 7.89 24.27
N PHE A 381 14.44 7.82 25.55
CA PHE A 381 14.73 8.78 26.62
C PHE A 381 13.96 10.09 26.57
N ASP A 382 13.26 10.35 25.48
CA ASP A 382 12.36 11.49 25.38
C ASP A 382 11.03 11.13 26.03
N SER A 383 10.61 11.99 26.96
CA SER A 383 9.31 11.84 27.61
C SER A 383 8.22 12.08 26.57
N VAL A 384 7.31 11.13 26.43
CA VAL A 384 6.10 11.28 25.61
C VAL A 384 5.12 12.11 26.41
N LYS A 385 5.08 13.42 26.17
CA LYS A 385 4.34 14.38 27.01
C LYS A 385 2.82 14.12 27.03
N ASN A 386 2.29 13.66 25.91
CA ASN A 386 0.87 13.41 25.69
C ASN A 386 0.54 11.91 25.79
N GLY A 387 1.51 11.15 26.29
CA GLY A 387 1.42 9.71 26.49
C GLY A 387 1.16 9.40 27.95
N PHE A 388 0.05 8.73 28.21
CA PHE A 388 -0.32 8.33 29.56
C PHE A 388 -0.27 6.81 29.69
N VAL A 389 0.25 6.33 30.81
CA VAL A 389 0.38 4.91 31.11
C VAL A 389 -0.43 4.56 32.35
N GLN A 390 -0.93 3.34 32.37
CA GLN A 390 -1.47 2.69 33.56
C GLN A 390 -0.89 1.29 33.65
N ILE A 391 -0.24 0.99 34.75
CA ILE A 391 0.22 -0.34 35.13
C ILE A 391 -0.76 -0.83 36.19
N LYS A 392 -1.24 -2.07 36.07
CA LYS A 392 -1.95 -2.73 37.19
C LYS A 392 -1.07 -3.80 37.76
N GLY A 393 -0.78 -3.72 39.04
CA GLY A 393 0.04 -4.68 39.74
C GLY A 393 -0.28 -4.77 41.22
N ASP A 394 0.14 -5.86 41.83
CA ASP A 394 0.03 -6.08 43.26
C ASP A 394 1.29 -6.73 43.83
N GLN A 395 1.57 -6.41 45.10
CA GLN A 395 2.61 -7.06 45.87
C GLN A 395 1.99 -7.96 46.93
N VAL A 396 2.44 -9.21 46.97
CA VAL A 396 2.10 -10.16 48.03
C VAL A 396 3.40 -10.77 48.56
N ASP A 397 3.68 -10.56 49.85
CA ASP A 397 4.94 -10.94 50.50
C ASP A 397 6.17 -10.37 49.76
N ASN A 398 7.07 -11.23 49.28
CA ASN A 398 8.25 -10.87 48.51
C ASN A 398 8.06 -11.13 47.00
N GLU A 399 6.82 -11.19 46.53
CA GLU A 399 6.49 -11.36 45.12
C GLU A 399 5.65 -10.17 44.65
N TYR A 400 5.95 -9.68 43.45
CA TYR A 400 5.20 -8.64 42.76
C TYR A 400 4.64 -9.21 41.46
N LYS A 401 3.40 -8.87 41.10
CA LYS A 401 2.80 -9.28 39.83
C LYS A 401 2.25 -8.07 39.07
N ILE A 402 2.54 -8.02 37.78
CA ILE A 402 1.96 -7.03 36.86
C ILE A 402 0.89 -7.72 36.01
N TYR A 403 -0.35 -7.24 36.06
CA TYR A 403 -1.49 -7.80 35.33
C TYR A 403 -1.71 -7.14 33.98
N SER A 404 -1.48 -5.84 33.85
CA SER A 404 -1.62 -5.12 32.58
C SER A 404 -0.74 -3.89 32.52
N ILE A 405 -0.37 -3.50 31.31
CA ILE A 405 0.18 -2.19 30.98
C ILE A 405 -0.72 -1.61 29.89
N LYS A 406 -1.32 -0.46 30.15
CA LYS A 406 -2.13 0.28 29.18
C LYS A 406 -1.44 1.59 28.83
N TYR A 407 -1.57 2.00 27.59
CA TYR A 407 -1.04 3.24 27.07
C TYR A 407 -2.15 3.99 26.32
N ARG A 408 -2.27 5.28 26.57
CA ARG A 408 -3.15 6.21 25.85
C ARG A 408 -2.30 7.32 25.27
N LEU A 409 -2.55 7.65 24.00
CA LEU A 409 -1.97 8.81 23.35
C LEU A 409 -3.04 9.86 23.17
N GLU A 410 -2.83 11.03 23.73
CA GLU A 410 -3.58 12.24 23.41
C GLU A 410 -3.05 12.84 22.10
N ALA A 411 -3.96 13.19 21.19
CA ALA A 411 -3.65 13.79 19.91
C ALA A 411 -3.15 15.23 20.11
N GLU A 412 -1.96 15.54 19.58
CA GLU A 412 -1.43 16.90 19.52
C GLU A 412 -0.72 17.06 18.18
N SER A 413 -1.13 18.07 17.40
CA SER A 413 -0.43 18.46 16.18
C SER A 413 0.80 19.32 16.51
N ALA A 414 1.68 19.56 15.53
CA ALA A 414 2.84 20.42 15.75
C ALA A 414 2.46 21.88 16.08
N ASP A 415 1.30 22.33 15.60
CA ASP A 415 0.82 23.70 15.75
C ASP A 415 -0.23 23.86 16.87
N GLY A 416 -0.73 22.74 17.44
CA GLY A 416 -1.71 22.72 18.54
C GLY A 416 -3.17 22.90 18.09
N ASP A 417 -3.43 22.71 16.80
CA ASP A 417 -4.75 22.69 16.18
C ASP A 417 -5.18 21.24 15.86
N ASP A 418 -6.44 21.05 15.45
CA ASP A 418 -7.00 19.74 15.09
C ASP A 418 -6.19 19.04 13.99
N ILE A 419 -6.16 17.71 14.02
CA ILE A 419 -5.37 16.91 13.07
C ILE A 419 -6.20 16.54 11.85
N TYR A 420 -5.82 17.06 10.68
CA TYR A 420 -6.41 16.71 9.38
C TYR A 420 -5.42 15.90 8.52
N ILE A 421 -5.67 14.60 8.35
CA ILE A 421 -4.80 13.72 7.56
C ILE A 421 -5.39 13.57 6.16
N PRO A 422 -4.69 14.05 5.11
CA PRO A 422 -5.18 13.96 3.74
C PRO A 422 -5.05 12.54 3.20
N LYS A 423 -5.74 12.31 2.07
CA LYS A 423 -5.72 11.04 1.35
C LYS A 423 -4.27 10.57 1.10
N THR A 424 -4.04 9.28 1.25
CA THR A 424 -2.77 8.54 1.10
C THR A 424 -1.72 8.79 2.19
N LYS A 425 -2.00 9.66 3.16
CA LYS A 425 -1.09 9.94 4.28
C LYS A 425 -1.44 9.14 5.53
N GLY A 426 -0.54 9.21 6.51
CA GLY A 426 -0.66 8.50 7.78
C GLY A 426 -0.53 9.41 8.98
N MET A 427 -1.20 9.03 10.07
CA MET A 427 -1.29 9.75 11.34
C MET A 427 0.07 10.21 11.86
N ARG A 428 1.09 9.36 11.75
CA ARG A 428 2.44 9.65 12.25
C ARG A 428 3.04 10.96 11.70
N GLU A 429 2.74 11.31 10.46
CA GLU A 429 3.25 12.52 9.80
C GLU A 429 2.67 13.81 10.40
N PHE A 430 1.51 13.74 11.06
CA PHE A 430 0.73 14.89 11.54
C PHE A 430 0.74 15.03 13.07
N LEU A 431 1.35 14.09 13.79
CA LEU A 431 1.58 14.22 15.23
C LEU A 431 2.78 15.12 15.51
N ASN A 432 2.71 15.92 16.58
CA ASN A 432 3.80 16.75 17.08
C ASN A 432 5.11 15.95 17.25
N SER A 433 5.00 14.71 17.74
CA SER A 433 6.11 13.78 17.91
C SER A 433 5.79 12.42 17.30
N PRO A 434 6.39 12.06 16.14
CA PRO A 434 6.18 10.77 15.50
C PRO A 434 6.47 9.55 16.39
N GLY A 435 7.34 9.70 17.40
CA GLY A 435 7.71 8.64 18.34
C GLY A 435 6.57 8.21 19.28
N ASP A 436 5.52 9.01 19.39
CA ASP A 436 4.45 8.84 20.37
C ASP A 436 3.61 7.59 20.11
N LEU A 437 3.62 7.05 18.88
CA LEU A 437 2.98 5.76 18.56
C LEU A 437 3.70 4.52 19.14
N LEU A 438 4.67 4.71 20.06
CA LEU A 438 5.52 3.73 20.76
C LEU A 438 6.41 2.83 19.90
N SER A 439 6.06 2.61 18.64
CA SER A 439 6.77 1.73 17.73
C SER A 439 6.68 2.31 16.32
N PRO A 440 7.79 2.41 15.57
CA PRO A 440 7.80 3.01 14.24
C PRO A 440 7.24 2.10 13.14
N VAL A 441 6.83 0.87 13.47
CA VAL A 441 6.47 -0.17 12.48
C VAL A 441 4.97 -0.21 12.19
N TRP A 442 4.22 0.77 12.65
CA TRP A 442 2.80 0.83 12.34
C TRP A 442 2.28 2.25 12.19
N ASP A 443 1.16 2.43 11.52
CA ASP A 443 0.54 3.73 11.31
C ASP A 443 -0.96 3.56 11.01
N ILE A 444 -1.74 4.61 11.26
CA ILE A 444 -3.15 4.69 10.83
C ILE A 444 -3.18 5.55 9.58
N ARG A 445 -3.64 5.00 8.46
CA ARG A 445 -3.60 5.65 7.16
C ARG A 445 -4.99 5.84 6.58
N PHE A 446 -5.14 6.97 5.91
CA PHE A 446 -6.35 7.32 5.19
C PHE A 446 -6.18 7.06 3.69
N GLY A 447 -6.95 6.14 3.13
CA GLY A 447 -6.98 5.77 1.71
C GLY A 447 -7.95 6.62 0.87
N GLY A 448 -8.83 7.39 1.49
CA GLY A 448 -9.84 8.22 0.83
C GLY A 448 -11.26 7.67 0.96
N VAL A 449 -12.22 8.37 0.35
CA VAL A 449 -13.61 7.90 0.27
C VAL A 449 -13.82 7.12 -1.03
N ASN A 450 -14.19 5.84 -0.87
CA ASN A 450 -14.51 4.93 -1.95
C ASN A 450 -16.01 5.03 -2.27
N ASN A 451 -16.34 5.69 -3.37
CA ASN A 451 -17.68 5.58 -3.95
C ASN A 451 -17.84 4.12 -4.38
N ALA A 452 -18.88 3.41 -3.91
CA ALA A 452 -19.13 2.01 -4.23
C ALA A 452 -19.09 1.75 -5.75
N SER A 453 -17.91 1.51 -6.33
CA SER A 453 -17.64 1.50 -7.77
C SER A 453 -17.35 0.09 -8.25
N SER A 454 -18.13 -0.88 -7.75
CA SER A 454 -18.25 -2.13 -8.49
C SER A 454 -18.92 -1.81 -9.84
N SER A 455 -18.63 -2.59 -10.89
CA SER A 455 -19.26 -2.40 -12.20
C SER A 455 -20.79 -2.40 -12.17
N ASP A 456 -21.38 -2.93 -11.09
CA ASP A 456 -22.81 -3.06 -10.86
C ASP A 456 -23.40 -1.88 -10.05
N GLN A 457 -22.59 -1.01 -9.44
CA GLN A 457 -23.02 0.13 -8.59
C GLN A 457 -22.54 1.49 -9.15
N GLN A 458 -22.71 1.73 -10.45
CA GLN A 458 -22.43 3.05 -11.01
C GLN A 458 -23.52 4.06 -10.59
N GLY A 459 -23.10 5.22 -10.09
CA GLY A 459 -23.97 6.34 -9.75
C GLY A 459 -24.37 7.23 -10.94
N SER A 460 -24.84 8.44 -10.64
CA SER A 460 -25.23 9.46 -11.62
C SER A 460 -24.58 10.81 -11.29
N THR A 461 -24.03 11.48 -12.31
CA THR A 461 -23.75 12.91 -12.23
C THR A 461 -24.99 13.68 -12.71
N ILE A 462 -25.59 14.42 -11.79
CA ILE A 462 -26.71 15.33 -12.01
C ILE A 462 -26.11 16.73 -12.22
N THR A 463 -26.58 17.47 -13.22
CA THR A 463 -26.06 18.83 -13.47
C THR A 463 -27.17 19.77 -13.89
N PHE A 464 -27.26 20.90 -13.20
CA PHE A 464 -28.01 22.08 -13.63
C PHE A 464 -27.02 23.07 -14.22
N ARG A 465 -26.97 23.14 -15.55
CA ARG A 465 -25.99 23.94 -16.28
C ARG A 465 -26.63 25.23 -16.78
N PRO A 466 -26.08 26.41 -16.44
CA PRO A 466 -26.58 27.66 -16.99
C PRO A 466 -26.41 27.69 -18.51
N LYS A 467 -27.41 28.21 -19.22
CA LYS A 467 -27.27 28.63 -20.62
C LYS A 467 -26.42 29.90 -20.66
N SER A 468 -25.82 30.20 -21.81
CA SER A 468 -24.80 31.25 -21.99
C SER A 468 -25.18 32.69 -21.59
N SER A 469 -26.41 32.93 -21.12
CA SER A 469 -26.95 34.25 -20.82
C SER A 469 -27.46 34.43 -19.39
N ASP A 470 -27.32 33.49 -18.46
CA ASP A 470 -27.99 33.45 -17.12
C ASP A 470 -29.53 33.40 -17.14
N GLN A 471 -30.13 33.20 -18.32
CA GLN A 471 -31.59 33.26 -18.52
C GLN A 471 -32.25 31.88 -18.57
N GLY A 472 -31.51 30.80 -18.39
CA GLY A 472 -32.04 29.44 -18.49
C GLY A 472 -31.07 28.38 -18.00
N TYR A 473 -31.59 27.20 -17.68
CA TYR A 473 -30.81 26.03 -17.26
C TYR A 473 -31.11 24.81 -18.11
N ASP A 474 -30.06 24.04 -18.43
CA ASP A 474 -30.18 22.66 -18.89
C ASP A 474 -30.07 21.72 -17.69
N PHE A 475 -30.92 20.69 -17.62
CA PHE A 475 -30.86 19.61 -16.63
C PHE A 475 -30.28 18.35 -17.28
N LEU A 476 -29.25 17.78 -16.66
CA LEU A 476 -28.59 16.55 -17.09
C LEU A 476 -28.58 15.52 -15.97
N PHE A 477 -28.83 14.25 -16.30
CA PHE A 477 -28.71 13.13 -15.37
C PHE A 477 -28.61 11.79 -16.11
N THR A 478 -28.25 10.73 -15.40
CA THR A 478 -28.37 9.35 -15.87
C THR A 478 -29.47 8.65 -15.09
N ASN A 479 -30.38 7.92 -15.74
CA ASN A 479 -31.42 7.15 -15.06
C ASN A 479 -30.90 5.79 -14.53
N ASN A 480 -31.71 5.09 -13.74
CA ASN A 480 -31.39 3.74 -13.22
C ASN A 480 -31.13 2.65 -14.28
N ARG A 481 -31.34 2.93 -15.57
CA ARG A 481 -31.03 2.01 -16.68
C ARG A 481 -29.78 2.41 -17.46
N GLY A 482 -29.08 3.47 -17.05
CA GLY A 482 -27.90 4.00 -17.74
C GLY A 482 -28.22 4.89 -18.94
N GLY A 483 -29.48 5.29 -19.14
CA GLY A 483 -29.87 6.28 -20.14
C GLY A 483 -29.46 7.68 -19.68
N GLU A 484 -28.73 8.39 -20.53
CA GLU A 484 -28.27 9.76 -20.28
C GLU A 484 -29.26 10.76 -20.87
N TYR A 485 -29.68 11.71 -20.06
CA TYR A 485 -30.66 12.72 -20.43
C TYR A 485 -30.06 14.11 -20.34
N ARG A 486 -30.43 14.96 -21.30
CA ARG A 486 -30.16 16.40 -21.34
C ARG A 486 -31.42 17.09 -21.79
N VAL A 487 -32.01 17.90 -20.93
CA VAL A 487 -33.32 18.52 -21.15
C VAL A 487 -33.23 20.02 -20.83
N PRO A 488 -33.81 20.91 -21.65
CA PRO A 488 -34.07 22.28 -21.22
C PRO A 488 -34.98 22.26 -19.99
N PHE A 489 -34.54 22.83 -18.87
CA PHE A 489 -35.25 22.70 -17.59
C PHE A 489 -36.10 23.91 -17.24
N VAL A 490 -35.49 25.09 -17.21
CA VAL A 490 -36.18 26.35 -16.89
C VAL A 490 -35.63 27.47 -17.77
N ASN A 491 -36.50 28.39 -18.16
CA ASN A 491 -36.17 29.55 -18.97
C ASN A 491 -36.87 30.78 -18.41
N ASN A 492 -36.17 31.91 -18.41
CA ASN A 492 -36.68 33.24 -18.08
C ASN A 492 -36.40 34.26 -19.19
N GLU A 493 -35.97 33.80 -20.37
CA GLU A 493 -35.93 34.66 -21.55
C GLU A 493 -37.37 34.89 -22.04
N GLY A 494 -37.92 36.07 -21.71
CA GLY A 494 -39.27 36.50 -22.07
C GLY A 494 -40.35 36.12 -21.05
N SER A 495 -40.40 34.85 -20.63
CA SER A 495 -41.31 34.37 -19.59
C SER A 495 -40.64 33.29 -18.74
N PHE A 496 -40.81 33.39 -17.42
CA PHE A 496 -40.42 32.35 -16.48
C PHE A 496 -41.30 31.11 -16.66
N LYS A 497 -40.73 30.01 -17.15
CA LYS A 497 -41.43 28.73 -17.38
C LYS A 497 -40.46 27.55 -17.38
N LEU A 498 -40.98 26.33 -17.23
CA LEU A 498 -40.22 25.10 -17.42
C LEU A 498 -40.05 24.77 -18.90
N GLY A 499 -38.89 24.24 -19.27
CA GLY A 499 -38.47 24.04 -20.66
C GLY A 499 -37.65 25.22 -21.20
N ASP A 500 -37.79 25.50 -22.49
CA ASP A 500 -37.24 26.66 -23.17
C ASP A 500 -38.27 27.39 -24.03
N GLN A 501 -37.85 28.32 -24.91
CA GLN A 501 -38.80 29.10 -25.70
C GLN A 501 -39.68 28.25 -26.62
N ASP A 502 -39.17 27.13 -27.11
CA ASP A 502 -39.81 26.31 -28.13
C ASP A 502 -40.46 25.05 -27.52
N GLU A 503 -39.93 24.56 -26.40
CA GLU A 503 -40.35 23.31 -25.78
C GLU A 503 -40.74 23.53 -24.31
N ASP A 504 -41.89 23.01 -23.88
CA ASP A 504 -42.29 23.00 -22.47
C ASP A 504 -41.88 21.67 -21.81
N PHE A 505 -41.63 21.69 -20.50
CA PHE A 505 -41.23 20.51 -19.73
C PHE A 505 -42.28 20.16 -18.66
N PHE A 506 -42.77 18.90 -18.69
CA PHE A 506 -43.86 18.41 -17.85
C PHE A 506 -43.41 17.25 -16.95
N PHE A 507 -43.71 17.36 -15.66
CA PHE A 507 -43.51 16.29 -14.67
C PHE A 507 -44.74 16.08 -13.77
N ILE A 508 -45.79 16.88 -13.92
CA ILE A 508 -47.11 16.67 -13.30
C ILE A 508 -48.14 16.37 -14.39
N GLU A 509 -49.01 15.40 -14.12
CA GLU A 509 -50.07 15.01 -15.05
C GLU A 509 -51.10 16.12 -15.28
N CYS A 510 -51.86 16.00 -16.37
CA CYS A 510 -53.02 16.85 -16.56
C CYS A 510 -54.11 16.55 -15.52
N SER A 511 -55.08 17.45 -15.35
CA SER A 511 -56.10 17.29 -14.30
C SER A 511 -57.09 16.14 -14.52
N SER A 512 -57.18 15.65 -15.75
CA SER A 512 -57.95 14.46 -16.11
C SER A 512 -57.52 13.93 -17.48
N ALA A 513 -57.91 12.70 -17.80
CA ALA A 513 -57.75 12.12 -19.15
C ALA A 513 -58.49 12.89 -20.28
N SER A 514 -59.37 13.85 -19.92
CA SER A 514 -60.09 14.73 -20.84
C SER A 514 -59.60 16.17 -20.84
N ASP A 515 -58.58 16.49 -20.04
CA ASP A 515 -57.97 17.81 -19.96
C ASP A 515 -56.62 17.76 -20.67
N PHE A 516 -56.60 17.98 -21.98
CA PHE A 516 -55.40 17.83 -22.81
C PHE A 516 -54.47 19.04 -22.63
N CYS A 517 -53.46 18.90 -21.77
CA CYS A 517 -52.63 20.02 -21.35
C CYS A 517 -51.18 20.01 -21.90
N ILE A 518 -50.76 18.91 -22.53
CA ILE A 518 -49.37 18.74 -23.02
C ILE A 518 -49.34 18.99 -24.54
N PRO A 519 -48.82 20.13 -25.02
CA PRO A 519 -48.76 20.43 -26.45
C PRO A 519 -47.70 19.59 -27.18
N GLN A 520 -47.82 19.53 -28.51
CA GLN A 520 -46.77 18.95 -29.35
C GLN A 520 -45.46 19.74 -29.22
N GLY A 521 -44.33 19.04 -29.13
CA GLY A 521 -42.99 19.58 -28.89
C GLY A 521 -42.52 19.43 -27.44
N SER A 522 -43.42 19.24 -26.49
CA SER A 522 -43.09 19.16 -25.06
C SER A 522 -42.30 17.89 -24.69
N SER A 523 -41.40 18.07 -23.72
CA SER A 523 -40.68 17.00 -23.03
C SER A 523 -41.42 16.59 -21.75
N ILE A 524 -41.54 15.29 -21.50
CA ILE A 524 -42.41 14.70 -20.48
C ILE A 524 -41.60 13.68 -19.66
N VAL A 525 -41.67 13.78 -18.33
CA VAL A 525 -41.13 12.79 -17.40
C VAL A 525 -42.10 11.60 -17.29
N LEU A 526 -41.61 10.39 -17.53
CA LEU A 526 -42.35 9.16 -17.25
C LEU A 526 -41.57 8.33 -16.24
N THR A 527 -42.21 7.92 -15.14
CA THR A 527 -41.56 7.08 -14.12
C THR A 527 -42.56 6.04 -13.63
N ASP A 528 -42.15 4.78 -13.47
CA ASP A 528 -43.08 3.71 -13.07
C ASP A 528 -43.41 3.65 -11.57
N ARG A 529 -42.62 4.36 -10.75
CA ARG A 529 -42.80 4.54 -9.29
C ARG A 529 -41.84 5.60 -8.75
N ASN A 530 -42.26 6.33 -7.73
CA ASN A 530 -41.42 7.30 -7.01
C ASN A 530 -40.69 6.61 -5.82
N SER A 531 -39.72 5.74 -6.10
CA SER A 531 -38.87 5.06 -5.10
C SER A 531 -37.47 4.81 -5.69
N HIS A 532 -36.46 4.48 -4.90
CA HIS A 532 -35.09 4.20 -5.39
C HIS A 532 -35.02 3.17 -6.53
N SER A 533 -35.98 2.24 -6.59
CA SER A 533 -36.09 1.21 -7.64
C SER A 533 -36.81 1.65 -8.93
N GLY A 534 -37.25 2.91 -9.00
CA GLY A 534 -38.01 3.45 -10.12
C GLY A 534 -37.20 3.62 -11.40
N VAL A 535 -37.90 3.61 -12.52
CA VAL A 535 -37.33 3.69 -13.86
C VAL A 535 -37.90 4.90 -14.60
N THR A 536 -37.12 5.97 -14.66
CA THR A 536 -37.48 7.21 -15.36
C THR A 536 -37.08 7.20 -16.84
N GLN A 537 -37.91 7.79 -17.70
CA GLN A 537 -37.59 8.20 -19.07
C GLN A 537 -38.01 9.66 -19.28
N ILE A 538 -37.31 10.37 -20.16
CA ILE A 538 -37.77 11.66 -20.67
C ILE A 538 -38.14 11.50 -22.14
N VAL A 539 -39.41 11.70 -22.46
CA VAL A 539 -39.92 11.53 -23.83
C VAL A 539 -40.44 12.84 -24.38
N GLN A 540 -40.18 13.10 -25.65
CA GLN A 540 -40.70 14.25 -26.38
C GLN A 540 -41.90 13.85 -27.25
N TYR A 541 -43.00 14.59 -27.16
CA TYR A 541 -44.14 14.44 -28.06
C TYR A 541 -43.84 15.09 -29.42
N THR A 542 -43.49 14.29 -30.42
CA THR A 542 -42.90 14.83 -31.66
C THR A 542 -43.87 14.98 -32.83
N ASP A 543 -44.86 14.08 -32.97
CA ASP A 543 -45.76 14.11 -34.13
C ASP A 543 -47.12 13.44 -33.88
N ILE A 544 -48.14 13.92 -34.60
CA ILE A 544 -49.45 13.28 -34.71
C ILE A 544 -49.93 13.27 -36.17
N ASN A 545 -50.30 12.09 -36.65
CA ASN A 545 -50.89 11.91 -37.98
C ASN A 545 -52.35 11.47 -37.84
N THR A 546 -53.28 12.39 -38.07
CA THR A 546 -54.72 12.13 -37.97
C THR A 546 -55.27 11.26 -39.10
N GLY A 547 -54.60 11.22 -40.25
CA GLY A 547 -54.98 10.37 -41.38
C GLY A 547 -54.62 8.90 -41.15
N GLU A 548 -53.43 8.64 -40.62
CA GLU A 548 -52.94 7.29 -40.26
C GLU A 548 -53.35 6.88 -38.84
N ARG A 549 -53.95 7.82 -38.10
CA ARG A 549 -54.36 7.68 -36.70
C ARG A 549 -53.20 7.25 -35.81
N SER A 550 -52.05 7.91 -35.95
CA SER A 550 -50.86 7.60 -35.16
C SER A 550 -50.35 8.82 -34.39
N VAL A 551 -49.73 8.54 -33.24
CA VAL A 551 -49.01 9.51 -32.40
C VAL A 551 -47.58 9.01 -32.20
N THR A 552 -46.62 9.93 -32.16
CA THR A 552 -45.18 9.63 -32.11
C THR A 552 -44.52 10.33 -30.94
N PHE A 553 -43.73 9.56 -30.19
CA PHE A 553 -42.91 10.02 -29.09
C PHE A 553 -41.47 9.58 -29.28
N GLN A 554 -40.53 10.43 -28.91
CA GLN A 554 -39.10 10.15 -28.94
C GLN A 554 -38.55 10.20 -27.52
N ASP A 555 -38.02 9.09 -27.03
CA ASP A 555 -37.16 9.08 -25.85
C ASP A 555 -35.89 9.87 -26.17
N LEU A 556 -35.52 10.78 -25.28
CA LEU A 556 -34.33 11.60 -25.47
C LEU A 556 -33.03 10.78 -25.37
N ASP A 557 -33.11 9.54 -24.86
CA ASP A 557 -32.02 8.56 -24.91
C ASP A 557 -31.81 7.92 -26.31
N GLY A 558 -32.71 8.21 -27.26
CA GLY A 558 -32.59 7.85 -28.67
C GLY A 558 -33.67 6.89 -29.20
N SER A 559 -34.50 6.28 -28.35
CA SER A 559 -35.58 5.40 -28.84
C SER A 559 -36.80 6.19 -29.34
N GLN A 560 -37.53 5.67 -30.34
CA GLN A 560 -38.74 6.32 -30.86
C GLN A 560 -39.89 5.31 -30.93
N GLN A 561 -41.09 5.74 -30.55
CA GLN A 561 -42.32 4.95 -30.61
C GLN A 561 -43.36 5.71 -31.42
N THR A 562 -43.88 5.08 -32.47
CA THR A 562 -45.11 5.51 -33.15
C THR A 562 -46.21 4.49 -32.86
N LYS A 563 -47.33 4.94 -32.33
CA LYS A 563 -48.48 4.09 -31.96
C LYS A 563 -49.74 4.54 -32.66
N THR A 564 -50.51 3.58 -33.16
CA THR A 564 -51.86 3.83 -33.67
C THR A 564 -52.82 4.03 -32.50
N TYR A 565 -53.59 5.10 -32.52
CA TYR A 565 -54.60 5.38 -31.51
C TYR A 565 -56.00 4.92 -31.94
N SER A 566 -56.76 4.46 -30.95
CA SER A 566 -58.18 4.08 -31.09
C SER A 566 -59.08 5.17 -30.52
N GLY A 567 -60.35 5.24 -30.91
CA GLY A 567 -61.30 6.26 -30.41
C GLY A 567 -61.40 7.53 -31.26
N THR A 568 -62.04 8.55 -30.69
CA THR A 568 -62.36 9.84 -31.29
C THR A 568 -61.55 10.94 -30.60
N LEU A 569 -60.80 11.71 -31.39
CA LEU A 569 -59.99 12.83 -30.89
C LEU A 569 -60.86 13.79 -30.07
N GLY A 570 -60.30 14.31 -28.98
CA GLY A 570 -61.00 15.24 -28.06
C GLY A 570 -62.04 14.58 -27.15
N SER A 571 -62.20 13.25 -27.20
CA SER A 571 -63.18 12.54 -26.36
C SER A 571 -62.64 11.25 -25.75
N ASP A 572 -62.28 10.27 -26.57
CA ASP A 572 -61.87 8.93 -26.12
C ASP A 572 -60.71 8.36 -26.96
N ALA A 573 -60.00 9.22 -27.70
CA ALA A 573 -58.82 8.81 -28.43
C ALA A 573 -57.68 8.46 -27.48
N PHE A 574 -57.15 7.24 -27.57
CA PHE A 574 -56.03 6.81 -26.74
C PHE A 574 -55.07 5.86 -27.46
N ALA A 575 -53.83 5.82 -26.97
CA ALA A 575 -52.81 4.83 -27.31
C ALA A 575 -52.04 4.38 -26.06
N ASP A 576 -51.38 3.22 -26.12
CA ASP A 576 -50.49 2.75 -25.07
C ASP A 576 -49.03 2.86 -25.57
N LEU A 577 -48.24 3.70 -24.91
CA LEU A 577 -46.82 3.91 -25.17
C LEU A 577 -46.00 2.93 -24.33
N VAL A 578 -44.96 2.34 -24.92
CA VAL A 578 -44.09 1.41 -24.19
C VAL A 578 -42.68 1.98 -24.14
N PHE A 579 -42.30 2.48 -22.97
CA PHE A 579 -40.97 3.02 -22.67
C PHE A 579 -40.43 2.36 -21.42
N GLY A 580 -39.13 2.08 -21.39
CA GLY A 580 -38.54 1.41 -20.22
C GLY A 580 -39.10 0.01 -19.90
N GLY A 581 -39.88 -0.61 -20.79
CA GLY A 581 -40.63 -1.84 -20.50
C GLY A 581 -41.96 -1.62 -19.76
N ASN A 582 -42.31 -0.37 -19.49
CA ASN A 582 -43.54 0.09 -18.87
C ASN A 582 -44.53 0.61 -19.93
N SER A 583 -45.82 0.46 -19.67
CA SER A 583 -46.90 0.89 -20.56
C SER A 583 -47.58 2.11 -19.96
N TYR A 584 -47.56 3.24 -20.67
CA TYR A 584 -48.17 4.50 -20.25
C TYR A 584 -49.32 4.84 -21.20
N LYS A 585 -50.47 5.23 -20.65
CA LYS A 585 -51.66 5.55 -21.44
C LYS A 585 -51.63 7.01 -21.84
N VAL A 586 -51.77 7.28 -23.14
CA VAL A 586 -51.90 8.64 -23.68
C VAL A 586 -53.28 8.84 -24.26
N PHE A 587 -53.93 9.95 -23.89
CA PHE A 587 -55.18 10.43 -24.43
C PHE A 587 -54.93 11.65 -25.32
N ILE A 588 -55.68 11.76 -26.41
CA ILE A 588 -55.34 12.68 -27.51
C ILE A 588 -56.49 13.64 -27.79
N GLY A 589 -56.20 14.93 -27.67
CA GLY A 589 -57.11 16.04 -27.94
C GLY A 589 -57.42 16.21 -29.42
N ASP A 590 -58.39 17.07 -29.73
CA ASP A 590 -58.74 17.39 -31.12
C ASP A 590 -58.04 18.66 -31.63
N ASP A 591 -58.45 19.14 -32.80
CA ASP A 591 -57.91 20.35 -33.41
C ASP A 591 -58.13 21.60 -32.54
N THR A 592 -59.19 21.63 -31.72
CA THR A 592 -59.49 22.73 -30.79
C THR A 592 -58.52 22.76 -29.62
N ASP A 593 -57.99 21.60 -29.25
CA ASP A 593 -56.91 21.43 -28.27
C ASP A 593 -55.51 21.52 -28.92
N ASN A 594 -55.44 21.86 -30.22
CA ASN A 594 -54.22 21.82 -31.02
C ASN A 594 -53.49 20.44 -30.94
N TYR A 595 -54.29 19.37 -30.83
CA TYR A 595 -53.83 17.99 -30.65
C TYR A 595 -52.90 17.78 -29.44
N ALA A 596 -53.07 18.58 -28.37
CA ALA A 596 -52.44 18.32 -27.09
C ALA A 596 -52.83 16.94 -26.54
N VAL A 597 -52.02 16.42 -25.62
CA VAL A 597 -52.22 15.10 -25.01
C VAL A 597 -52.36 15.20 -23.49
N ALA A 598 -52.94 14.15 -22.90
CA ALA A 598 -52.93 13.89 -21.47
C ALA A 598 -52.36 12.49 -21.25
N ILE A 599 -51.45 12.31 -20.30
CA ILE A 599 -50.69 11.06 -20.12
C ILE A 599 -50.77 10.63 -18.67
N ASP A 600 -50.97 9.33 -18.44
CA ASP A 600 -50.73 8.64 -17.16
C ASP A 600 -49.21 8.45 -17.06
N MET A 601 -48.55 9.39 -16.37
CA MET A 601 -47.09 9.55 -16.35
C MET A 601 -46.44 8.68 -15.27
N ASN A 602 -47.19 8.30 -14.23
CA ASN A 602 -46.72 7.47 -13.12
C ASN A 602 -47.13 5.98 -13.22
N LYS A 603 -47.99 5.63 -14.20
CA LYS A 603 -48.53 4.28 -14.45
C LYS A 603 -49.43 3.75 -13.32
N ASP A 604 -50.11 4.62 -12.59
CA ASP A 604 -51.08 4.19 -11.58
C ASP A 604 -52.46 3.84 -12.19
N GLY A 605 -52.66 4.20 -13.46
CA GLY A 605 -53.87 3.90 -14.23
C GLY A 605 -54.88 5.04 -14.29
N ASP A 606 -54.57 6.22 -13.73
CA ASP A 606 -55.35 7.44 -13.85
C ASP A 606 -54.53 8.57 -14.50
N VAL A 607 -55.20 9.68 -14.82
CA VAL A 607 -54.55 10.96 -15.15
C VAL A 607 -55.13 11.99 -14.18
N GLY A 608 -54.37 12.42 -13.18
CA GLY A 608 -54.95 12.97 -11.95
C GLY A 608 -54.28 14.20 -11.34
N SER A 609 -53.42 14.91 -12.07
CA SER A 609 -52.47 15.89 -11.51
C SER A 609 -51.46 15.28 -10.53
N ASP A 610 -51.18 13.99 -10.68
CA ASP A 610 -50.13 13.34 -9.92
C ASP A 610 -48.74 13.81 -10.36
N GLU A 611 -47.84 13.96 -9.38
CA GLU A 611 -46.46 14.36 -9.59
C GLU A 611 -45.58 13.14 -9.85
N VAL A 612 -44.73 13.25 -10.87
CA VAL A 612 -43.78 12.22 -11.26
C VAL A 612 -42.37 12.69 -10.95
N LYS A 613 -41.64 11.90 -10.16
CA LYS A 613 -40.27 12.19 -9.76
C LYS A 613 -39.28 11.54 -10.72
N VAL A 614 -38.08 12.13 -10.80
CA VAL A 614 -36.98 11.58 -11.58
C VAL A 614 -36.13 10.67 -10.70
N VAL A 615 -35.97 9.40 -11.07
CA VAL A 615 -35.08 8.48 -10.36
C VAL A 615 -33.77 8.36 -11.13
N VAL A 616 -32.71 8.87 -10.52
CA VAL A 616 -31.37 8.86 -11.10
C VAL A 616 -30.68 7.53 -10.83
N ARG A 617 -29.62 7.24 -11.60
CA ARG A 617 -28.80 6.05 -11.40
C ARG A 617 -28.19 6.05 -10.01
N GLY A 618 -28.35 4.94 -9.30
CA GLY A 618 -27.98 4.80 -7.89
C GLY A 618 -29.17 4.93 -6.94
N GLY A 619 -30.35 5.33 -7.43
CA GLY A 619 -31.59 5.34 -6.65
C GLY A 619 -32.01 6.69 -6.07
N GLY A 620 -31.24 7.76 -6.30
CA GLY A 620 -31.63 9.10 -5.85
C GLY A 620 -32.94 9.56 -6.49
N ILE A 621 -33.85 10.08 -5.67
CA ILE A 621 -35.18 10.53 -6.11
C ILE A 621 -35.18 12.06 -6.16
N LEU A 622 -35.27 12.59 -7.38
CA LEU A 622 -35.26 14.01 -7.67
C LEU A 622 -36.70 14.52 -7.90
N ASP A 623 -37.15 15.39 -7.00
CA ASP A 623 -38.41 16.12 -7.05
C ASP A 623 -38.15 17.51 -7.62
N LEU A 624 -38.82 17.85 -8.73
CA LEU A 624 -38.56 19.04 -9.53
C LEU A 624 -39.47 20.23 -9.16
N GLY A 625 -40.27 20.11 -8.10
CA GLY A 625 -41.19 21.12 -7.61
C GLY A 625 -42.65 20.64 -7.58
N SER A 626 -43.60 21.58 -7.55
CA SER A 626 -45.02 21.27 -7.33
C SER A 626 -45.98 21.76 -8.43
N THR A 627 -45.45 22.27 -9.55
CA THR A 627 -46.27 22.76 -10.67
C THR A 627 -45.50 22.74 -11.99
N ASN A 628 -46.20 22.49 -13.11
CA ASN A 628 -45.64 22.62 -14.46
C ASN A 628 -45.51 24.10 -14.92
N THR A 629 -46.14 25.04 -14.20
CA THR A 629 -46.16 26.47 -14.56
C THR A 629 -45.77 27.32 -13.35
N PRO A 630 -44.49 27.29 -12.92
CA PRO A 630 -44.05 28.06 -11.78
C PRO A 630 -44.17 29.56 -12.07
N SER A 631 -44.57 30.34 -11.06
CA SER A 631 -44.78 31.79 -11.18
C SER A 631 -43.70 32.64 -10.49
N GLY A 632 -42.63 31.99 -10.04
CA GLY A 632 -41.50 32.54 -9.29
C GLY A 632 -40.69 31.40 -8.69
N ASP A 633 -39.86 31.71 -7.70
CA ASP A 633 -38.94 30.75 -7.08
C ASP A 633 -39.61 29.44 -6.67
N PHE A 634 -38.89 28.34 -6.84
CA PHE A 634 -39.33 27.01 -6.42
C PHE A 634 -38.14 26.16 -5.99
N ASP A 635 -38.43 25.18 -5.13
CA ASP A 635 -37.43 24.27 -4.58
C ASP A 635 -37.40 22.97 -5.39
N VAL A 636 -36.20 22.42 -5.52
CA VAL A 636 -35.90 21.11 -6.08
C VAL A 636 -35.23 20.31 -4.97
N THR A 637 -35.64 19.05 -4.79
CA THR A 637 -35.08 18.19 -3.74
C THR A 637 -34.55 16.90 -4.32
N LEU A 638 -33.42 16.43 -3.80
CA LEU A 638 -32.87 15.12 -4.04
C LEU A 638 -32.93 14.31 -2.75
N THR A 639 -33.63 13.18 -2.78
CA THR A 639 -33.83 12.30 -1.63
C THR A 639 -33.10 10.98 -1.82
N THR A 640 -32.28 10.61 -0.84
CA THR A 640 -31.82 9.24 -0.60
C THR A 640 -32.75 8.63 0.45
N GLU A 641 -33.48 7.57 0.08
CA GLU A 641 -34.40 6.90 1.01
C GLU A 641 -33.63 6.27 2.18
N ALA A 642 -34.18 6.34 3.39
CA ALA A 642 -33.56 5.75 4.59
C ALA A 642 -33.30 4.24 4.46
N SER A 643 -34.00 3.54 3.56
CA SER A 643 -33.78 2.11 3.30
C SER A 643 -32.48 1.82 2.56
N GLU A 644 -31.89 2.83 1.93
CA GLU A 644 -30.61 2.73 1.20
C GLU A 644 -29.41 3.10 2.08
N ILE A 645 -29.64 3.68 3.26
CA ILE A 645 -28.61 4.18 4.19
C ILE A 645 -28.52 3.21 5.38
N GLU A 646 -27.33 2.72 5.69
CA GLU A 646 -27.14 1.81 6.82
C GLU A 646 -27.50 2.48 8.15
N ASP A 647 -28.21 1.74 9.01
CA ASP A 647 -28.67 2.16 10.34
C ASP A 647 -29.42 3.51 10.44
N SER A 648 -29.85 4.09 9.32
CA SER A 648 -30.67 5.29 9.29
C SER A 648 -32.15 5.02 9.58
N SER A 649 -32.82 6.01 10.15
CA SER A 649 -34.27 6.00 10.40
C SER A 649 -35.03 7.11 9.66
N SER A 650 -34.32 7.93 8.89
CA SER A 650 -34.86 9.07 8.15
C SER A 650 -34.17 9.21 6.80
N ASP A 651 -34.90 9.71 5.82
CA ASP A 651 -34.35 10.01 4.51
C ASP A 651 -33.31 11.13 4.62
N GLU A 652 -32.30 11.07 3.75
CA GLU A 652 -31.35 12.16 3.55
C GLU A 652 -31.84 13.00 2.38
N VAL A 653 -32.02 14.31 2.60
CA VAL A 653 -32.63 15.22 1.63
C VAL A 653 -31.72 16.42 1.41
N ILE A 654 -31.35 16.66 0.15
CA ILE A 654 -30.64 17.85 -0.30
C ILE A 654 -31.64 18.75 -1.03
N THR A 655 -31.68 20.04 -0.68
CA THR A 655 -32.60 21.01 -1.28
C THR A 655 -31.84 22.18 -1.90
N TRP A 656 -32.28 22.61 -3.08
CA TRP A 656 -31.82 23.86 -3.68
C TRP A 656 -32.99 24.60 -4.33
N ARG A 657 -32.85 25.91 -4.41
CA ARG A 657 -33.85 26.82 -4.94
C ARG A 657 -33.45 27.31 -6.32
N ILE A 658 -34.38 27.24 -7.26
CA ILE A 658 -34.31 27.97 -8.53
C ILE A 658 -34.94 29.34 -8.30
N GLU A 659 -34.19 30.40 -8.58
CA GLU A 659 -34.58 31.78 -8.30
C GLU A 659 -34.93 32.54 -9.60
N ASP A 660 -36.10 33.18 -9.63
CA ASP A 660 -36.40 34.26 -10.57
C ASP A 660 -35.87 35.59 -10.02
N ARG A 661 -34.67 35.97 -10.45
CA ARG A 661 -33.99 37.20 -10.00
C ARG A 661 -34.51 38.46 -10.71
N GLY A 662 -35.55 38.33 -11.53
CA GLY A 662 -36.10 39.39 -12.34
C GLY A 662 -35.19 39.82 -13.50
N SER A 663 -35.72 40.70 -14.36
CA SER A 663 -35.07 41.13 -15.61
C SER A 663 -34.67 39.97 -16.55
N GLY A 664 -35.34 38.83 -16.45
CA GLY A 664 -35.05 37.65 -17.26
C GLY A 664 -33.84 36.84 -16.78
N LYS A 665 -33.32 37.08 -15.57
CA LYS A 665 -32.18 36.36 -14.98
C LYS A 665 -32.66 35.22 -14.08
N LEU A 666 -31.87 34.16 -13.99
CA LEU A 666 -32.08 33.04 -13.07
C LEU A 666 -30.89 32.85 -12.15
N GLY A 667 -31.12 32.12 -11.06
CA GLY A 667 -30.04 31.64 -10.20
C GLY A 667 -30.35 30.34 -9.49
N ILE A 668 -29.31 29.76 -8.88
CA ILE A 668 -29.41 28.61 -7.99
C ILE A 668 -28.82 28.97 -6.63
N THR A 669 -29.53 28.62 -5.56
CA THR A 669 -29.06 28.75 -4.18
C THR A 669 -29.31 27.45 -3.43
N LEU A 670 -28.32 26.92 -2.71
CA LEU A 670 -28.52 25.76 -1.82
C LEU A 670 -29.36 26.19 -0.61
N ALA A 671 -30.44 25.46 -0.32
CA ALA A 671 -31.37 25.75 0.76
C ALA A 671 -31.24 24.66 1.84
N ASP A 672 -31.20 25.04 3.11
CA ASP A 672 -31.18 24.12 4.26
C ASP A 672 -30.00 23.11 4.25
N GLN A 673 -28.84 23.51 3.74
CA GLN A 673 -27.61 22.69 3.71
C GLN A 673 -26.38 23.43 4.27
N THR A 674 -26.57 24.51 5.05
CA THR A 674 -25.44 25.31 5.57
C THR A 674 -24.44 24.48 6.35
N ASP A 675 -24.92 23.43 7.02
CA ASP A 675 -24.10 22.56 7.88
C ASP A 675 -23.35 21.48 7.06
N LEU A 676 -23.66 21.36 5.76
CA LEU A 676 -23.03 20.42 4.82
C LEU A 676 -22.21 21.14 3.75
N THR A 677 -22.27 22.48 3.69
CA THR A 677 -21.65 23.29 2.64
C THR A 677 -20.46 24.05 3.17
N LEU A 678 -19.32 23.92 2.50
CA LEU A 678 -18.12 24.71 2.72
C LEU A 678 -17.72 25.41 1.42
N GLU A 679 -17.23 26.64 1.53
CA GLU A 679 -16.72 27.39 0.37
C GLU A 679 -15.26 26.98 0.13
N SER A 680 -14.85 26.63 -1.09
CA SER A 680 -13.45 26.39 -1.44
C SER A 680 -12.74 27.68 -1.87
N GLU A 681 -11.40 27.65 -1.94
CA GLU A 681 -10.59 28.81 -2.36
C GLU A 681 -10.97 29.38 -3.75
N ASP A 682 -11.45 28.52 -4.65
CA ASP A 682 -11.94 28.88 -5.99
C ASP A 682 -13.32 29.58 -5.96
N GLY A 683 -13.93 29.76 -4.78
CA GLY A 683 -15.24 30.36 -4.57
C GLY A 683 -16.42 29.39 -4.69
N HIS A 684 -16.17 28.11 -4.99
CA HIS A 684 -17.26 27.13 -5.13
C HIS A 684 -17.81 26.73 -3.75
N LYS A 685 -19.10 26.42 -3.66
CA LYS A 685 -19.71 25.81 -2.46
C LYS A 685 -19.82 24.31 -2.66
N LYS A 686 -19.06 23.54 -1.88
CA LYS A 686 -18.95 22.08 -1.98
C LYS A 686 -19.43 21.41 -0.70
N GLY A 687 -19.85 20.15 -0.81
CA GLY A 687 -20.28 19.36 0.33
C GLY A 687 -20.45 17.89 0.01
N ILE A 688 -20.52 17.07 1.06
CA ILE A 688 -20.79 15.64 0.98
C ILE A 688 -21.78 15.24 2.05
N THR A 689 -22.67 14.31 1.74
CA THR A 689 -23.60 13.73 2.71
C THR A 689 -23.06 12.42 3.30
N ASN A 690 -23.74 11.86 4.32
CA ASN A 690 -23.33 10.59 4.93
C ASN A 690 -23.42 9.43 3.93
N PHE A 691 -24.44 9.43 3.06
CA PHE A 691 -24.52 8.46 1.95
C PHE A 691 -23.37 8.63 0.91
N GLY A 692 -22.69 9.78 0.93
CA GLY A 692 -21.61 10.16 0.02
C GLY A 692 -22.05 10.93 -1.20
N VAL A 693 -23.24 11.56 -1.17
CA VAL A 693 -23.69 12.45 -2.25
C VAL A 693 -22.85 13.71 -2.23
N ARG A 694 -22.07 13.95 -3.29
CA ARG A 694 -21.21 15.14 -3.40
C ARG A 694 -21.88 16.21 -4.22
N PHE A 695 -21.89 17.46 -3.75
CA PHE A 695 -22.36 18.59 -4.55
C PHE A 695 -21.29 19.67 -4.67
N ASP A 696 -21.33 20.39 -5.80
CA ASP A 696 -20.42 21.46 -6.18
C ASP A 696 -21.24 22.54 -6.90
N LEU A 697 -21.43 23.68 -6.22
CA LEU A 697 -22.06 24.88 -6.75
C LEU A 697 -20.98 25.90 -7.11
N ASP A 698 -20.77 26.06 -8.41
CA ASP A 698 -19.92 27.10 -8.98
C ASP A 698 -20.76 28.38 -9.12
N ASP A 699 -20.54 29.36 -8.23
CA ASP A 699 -21.18 30.67 -8.27
C ASP A 699 -20.34 31.75 -8.97
N THR A 700 -19.19 31.36 -9.54
CA THR A 700 -18.28 32.27 -10.24
C THR A 700 -18.69 32.49 -11.70
N THR A 701 -19.56 31.64 -12.24
CA THR A 701 -20.04 31.71 -13.64
C THR A 701 -21.22 32.66 -13.82
N VAL A 702 -21.47 33.06 -15.09
CA VAL A 702 -22.68 33.81 -15.46
C VAL A 702 -23.88 32.86 -15.40
N GLY A 703 -24.61 32.93 -14.28
CA GLY A 703 -25.54 31.89 -13.81
C GLY A 703 -24.77 30.81 -13.05
N GLU A 704 -25.28 30.35 -11.91
CA GLU A 704 -24.60 29.37 -11.06
C GLU A 704 -24.72 27.94 -11.61
N LYS A 705 -23.64 27.17 -11.65
CA LYS A 705 -23.68 25.78 -12.09
C LYS A 705 -23.68 24.84 -10.89
N LEU A 706 -24.75 24.04 -10.73
CA LEU A 706 -24.81 23.00 -9.71
C LEU A 706 -24.48 21.63 -10.32
N THR A 707 -23.49 20.94 -9.76
CA THR A 707 -23.13 19.56 -10.08
C THR A 707 -23.32 18.69 -8.85
N ILE A 708 -24.07 17.59 -8.96
CA ILE A 708 -24.26 16.63 -7.87
C ILE A 708 -23.81 15.26 -8.37
N ASN A 709 -22.88 14.62 -7.68
CA ASN A 709 -22.46 13.24 -7.92
C ASN A 709 -23.17 12.35 -6.90
N TYR A 710 -24.21 11.66 -7.37
CA TYR A 710 -24.96 10.69 -6.58
C TYR A 710 -24.30 9.31 -6.75
N PRO A 711 -23.81 8.66 -5.67
CA PRO A 711 -23.12 7.38 -5.79
C PRO A 711 -24.11 6.24 -6.10
N GLY A 712 -23.62 5.10 -6.61
CA GLY A 712 -24.47 3.96 -6.94
C GLY A 712 -24.82 3.06 -5.75
N GLY A 713 -24.34 3.44 -4.56
CA GLY A 713 -24.54 2.84 -3.26
C GLY A 713 -23.86 3.73 -2.22
N GLU A 714 -24.10 3.44 -0.94
CA GLU A 714 -23.48 4.16 0.16
C GLU A 714 -21.96 4.17 0.05
N SER A 715 -21.34 5.30 0.35
CA SER A 715 -19.89 5.48 0.22
C SER A 715 -19.18 5.04 1.48
N ASN A 716 -18.17 4.19 1.32
CA ASN A 716 -17.35 3.73 2.42
C ASN A 716 -16.03 4.52 2.42
N VAL A 717 -15.46 4.62 3.61
CA VAL A 717 -14.20 5.29 3.86
C VAL A 717 -13.10 4.25 4.00
N GLU A 718 -11.98 4.45 3.34
CA GLU A 718 -10.81 3.59 3.49
C GLU A 718 -9.90 4.14 4.59
N VAL A 719 -9.97 3.54 5.78
CA VAL A 719 -8.98 3.73 6.84
C VAL A 719 -8.31 2.40 7.12
N THR A 720 -6.99 2.41 7.27
CA THR A 720 -6.21 1.19 7.52
C THR A 720 -5.21 1.37 8.64
N ILE A 721 -4.99 0.31 9.43
CA ILE A 721 -3.82 0.16 10.27
C ILE A 721 -2.82 -0.65 9.47
N LEU A 722 -1.68 -0.05 9.14
CA LEU A 722 -0.57 -0.74 8.48
C LEU A 722 0.47 -1.11 9.53
N ALA A 723 0.96 -2.35 9.49
CA ALA A 723 2.01 -2.87 10.35
C ALA A 723 3.19 -3.36 9.49
N SER A 724 4.17 -2.51 9.20
CA SER A 724 5.35 -2.93 8.44
C SER A 724 6.60 -2.13 8.83
N GLU A 725 7.75 -2.83 8.91
CA GLU A 725 9.08 -2.23 9.07
C GLU A 725 9.54 -1.43 7.85
N THR A 726 8.89 -1.59 6.68
CA THR A 726 9.31 -1.01 5.40
C THR A 726 8.62 0.30 5.00
N LEU A 727 7.91 0.97 5.90
CA LEU A 727 7.15 2.17 5.55
C LEU A 727 7.98 3.48 5.62
N ALA A 728 8.65 3.82 4.51
CA ALA A 728 8.71 5.17 3.92
C ALA A 728 9.32 5.13 2.50
N PRO A 729 8.90 5.96 1.51
CA PRO A 729 7.76 6.87 1.42
C PRO A 729 6.67 6.37 0.43
N ALA A 730 5.54 7.08 0.43
CA ALA A 730 4.40 6.93 -0.46
C ALA A 730 4.78 7.17 -1.94
N ASP A 731 5.03 6.11 -2.71
CA ASP A 731 4.92 6.11 -4.19
C ASP A 731 5.16 4.72 -4.81
N THR A 732 4.61 3.67 -4.22
CA THR A 732 4.65 2.34 -4.85
C THR A 732 3.25 1.84 -5.08
N SER A 733 2.59 2.40 -6.10
CA SER A 733 1.69 1.56 -6.88
C SER A 733 2.50 0.35 -7.32
N ALA A 734 1.99 -0.86 -7.06
CA ALA A 734 2.60 -2.11 -7.50
C ALA A 734 2.83 -2.16 -9.04
N GLU A 735 2.24 -1.21 -9.78
CA GLU A 735 2.41 -1.00 -11.21
C GLU A 735 3.80 -0.45 -11.58
N GLY A 736 4.50 0.26 -10.69
CA GLY A 736 5.83 0.82 -10.97
C GLY A 736 6.99 -0.19 -10.88
N LEU A 737 6.83 -1.26 -10.09
CA LEU A 737 7.90 -2.22 -9.83
C LEU A 737 7.92 -3.38 -10.83
N PHE A 738 6.81 -3.68 -11.53
CA PHE A 738 6.73 -4.83 -12.43
C PHE A 738 5.84 -4.60 -13.67
N SER A 739 6.24 -3.68 -14.55
CA SER A 739 5.85 -3.79 -15.96
C SER A 739 6.64 -4.95 -16.60
N PHE A 740 6.05 -6.15 -16.58
CA PHE A 740 6.41 -7.24 -17.51
C PHE A 740 5.64 -7.04 -18.82
N GLU A 741 5.92 -5.94 -19.52
CA GLU A 741 5.64 -5.91 -20.96
C GLU A 741 6.50 -6.99 -21.62
N GLY A 742 5.84 -7.87 -22.39
CA GLY A 742 6.41 -9.13 -22.88
C GLY A 742 7.81 -8.97 -23.49
N ILE A 743 8.70 -9.87 -23.10
CA ILE A 743 10.10 -9.94 -23.56
C ILE A 743 10.10 -10.08 -25.08
N LYS A 744 10.39 -8.99 -25.79
CA LYS A 744 10.60 -9.03 -27.23
C LYS A 744 12.08 -9.29 -27.46
N VAL A 745 12.49 -10.55 -27.57
CA VAL A 745 13.83 -10.87 -28.10
C VAL A 745 13.84 -10.45 -29.56
N GLY A 746 14.40 -9.28 -29.79
CA GLY A 746 14.59 -8.67 -31.09
C GLY A 746 15.47 -7.47 -30.80
N THR A 747 16.76 -7.57 -31.03
CA THR A 747 17.26 -7.26 -32.37
C THR A 747 18.34 -8.25 -32.81
N PHE A 748 18.09 -8.92 -33.94
CA PHE A 748 19.20 -9.42 -34.73
C PHE A 748 19.95 -8.21 -35.27
N HIS A 749 21.26 -8.20 -35.07
CA HIS A 749 22.13 -7.20 -35.64
C HIS A 749 23.05 -7.84 -36.66
N LEU A 750 23.31 -7.11 -37.74
CA LEU A 750 24.42 -7.46 -38.61
C LEU A 750 25.72 -7.11 -37.90
N ASP A 751 26.78 -7.89 -38.13
CA ASP A 751 28.12 -7.58 -37.64
C ASP A 751 28.59 -6.15 -38.01
N SER A 752 28.16 -5.63 -39.17
CA SER A 752 28.44 -4.26 -39.63
C SER A 752 27.68 -3.16 -38.89
N GLU A 753 26.68 -3.51 -38.08
CA GLU A 753 25.96 -2.57 -37.21
C GLU A 753 26.61 -2.42 -35.83
N ILE A 754 27.60 -3.26 -35.50
CA ILE A 754 28.28 -3.26 -34.21
C ILE A 754 29.52 -2.37 -34.28
N GLU A 755 29.42 -1.17 -33.71
CA GLU A 755 30.53 -0.22 -33.65
C GLU A 755 31.52 -0.52 -32.51
N ASP A 756 31.05 -1.13 -31.41
CA ASP A 756 31.87 -1.39 -30.23
C ASP A 756 31.48 -2.72 -29.57
N ILE A 757 32.35 -3.71 -29.75
CA ILE A 757 32.15 -5.08 -29.27
C ILE A 757 32.26 -5.23 -27.75
N TYR A 758 32.65 -4.18 -27.01
CA TYR A 758 32.88 -4.25 -25.55
C TYR A 758 31.69 -3.74 -24.71
N LYS A 759 30.69 -3.10 -25.32
CA LYS A 759 29.61 -2.40 -24.60
C LYS A 759 28.45 -3.30 -24.17
N GLU A 760 28.10 -4.29 -24.97
CA GLU A 760 26.87 -5.07 -24.81
C GLU A 760 27.15 -6.57 -24.72
N ASN A 761 26.25 -7.31 -24.07
CA ASN A 761 26.32 -8.76 -24.10
C ASN A 761 25.93 -9.25 -25.49
N MET A 762 26.76 -10.12 -26.09
CA MET A 762 26.54 -10.58 -27.47
C MET A 762 26.57 -12.10 -27.59
N LEU A 763 25.71 -12.62 -28.44
CA LEU A 763 25.72 -13.98 -28.93
C LEU A 763 26.06 -13.93 -30.43
N VAL A 764 27.30 -14.25 -30.75
CA VAL A 764 27.87 -14.10 -32.09
C VAL A 764 27.85 -15.45 -32.80
N VAL A 765 27.18 -15.51 -33.95
CA VAL A 765 27.05 -16.73 -34.75
C VAL A 765 27.75 -16.55 -36.10
N GLY A 766 28.65 -17.48 -36.42
CA GLY A 766 29.39 -17.53 -37.67
C GLY A 766 30.90 -17.35 -37.49
N GLY A 767 31.68 -17.97 -38.36
CA GLY A 767 33.14 -17.87 -38.36
C GLY A 767 33.66 -16.48 -38.79
N PRO A 768 34.93 -16.16 -38.48
CA PRO A 768 35.56 -14.87 -38.78
C PRO A 768 35.64 -14.48 -40.27
N CYS A 769 35.46 -15.43 -41.19
CA CYS A 769 35.38 -15.14 -42.62
C CYS A 769 34.01 -14.59 -43.05
N ALA A 770 32.98 -14.86 -42.25
CA ALA A 770 31.60 -14.51 -42.56
C ALA A 770 31.05 -13.45 -41.61
N ASN A 771 31.69 -13.26 -40.45
CA ASN A 771 31.29 -12.34 -39.38
C ASN A 771 32.52 -11.56 -38.87
N GLU A 772 32.56 -10.24 -39.11
CA GLU A 772 33.65 -9.35 -38.72
C GLU A 772 33.75 -9.19 -37.19
N VAL A 773 32.65 -9.29 -36.44
CA VAL A 773 32.69 -9.31 -34.96
C VAL A 773 33.38 -10.57 -34.45
N SER A 774 33.11 -11.74 -35.07
CA SER A 774 33.84 -12.98 -34.74
C SER A 774 35.34 -12.86 -35.03
N LYS A 775 35.70 -12.18 -36.11
CA LYS A 775 37.09 -11.94 -36.51
C LYS A 775 37.81 -11.00 -35.54
N GLU A 776 37.13 -9.95 -35.08
CA GLU A 776 37.66 -9.04 -34.08
C GLU A 776 37.86 -9.73 -32.72
N LEU A 777 36.85 -10.47 -32.25
CA LEU A 777 36.93 -11.25 -31.00
C LEU A 777 38.08 -12.26 -31.01
N LEU A 778 38.36 -12.85 -32.17
CA LEU A 778 39.43 -13.84 -32.32
C LEU A 778 40.81 -13.23 -32.60
N GLY A 779 40.95 -11.93 -32.83
CA GLY A 779 42.25 -11.26 -32.97
C GLY A 779 42.66 -10.87 -34.39
N ASN A 780 41.74 -10.81 -35.35
CA ASN A 780 41.93 -10.27 -36.71
C ASN A 780 43.05 -10.94 -37.53
N TYR A 781 43.05 -12.27 -37.60
CA TYR A 781 44.07 -13.03 -38.34
C TYR A 781 43.80 -13.13 -39.86
N ASP A 782 44.88 -13.27 -40.65
CA ASP A 782 44.88 -13.54 -42.11
C ASP A 782 45.71 -14.82 -42.37
N PRO A 783 45.16 -15.87 -43.00
CA PRO A 783 43.79 -16.00 -43.50
C PRO A 783 42.75 -15.97 -42.38
N CYS A 784 41.51 -15.55 -42.68
CA CYS A 784 40.43 -15.50 -41.69
C CYS A 784 40.13 -16.87 -41.06
N THR A 785 40.48 -17.98 -41.71
CA THR A 785 40.37 -19.35 -41.18
C THR A 785 41.48 -19.74 -40.19
N ALA A 786 42.46 -18.86 -39.93
CA ALA A 786 43.57 -19.17 -39.03
C ALA A 786 43.07 -19.56 -37.63
N GLY A 787 43.53 -20.72 -37.14
CA GLY A 787 43.09 -21.32 -35.88
C GLY A 787 41.97 -22.36 -36.02
N PHE A 788 41.22 -22.37 -37.13
CA PHE A 788 40.18 -23.35 -37.40
C PHE A 788 40.71 -24.55 -38.21
N GLU A 789 40.14 -25.72 -37.96
CA GLU A 789 40.36 -26.95 -38.73
C GLU A 789 39.06 -27.36 -39.44
N GLU A 790 39.16 -27.84 -40.67
CA GLU A 790 38.00 -28.28 -41.46
C GLU A 790 37.23 -29.41 -40.73
N GLY A 791 35.90 -29.31 -40.70
CA GLY A 791 35.05 -30.28 -40.01
C GLY A 791 34.89 -30.02 -38.50
N LYS A 792 35.50 -28.94 -37.97
CA LYS A 792 35.43 -28.58 -36.54
C LYS A 792 34.79 -27.20 -36.32
N ALA A 793 34.19 -27.07 -35.15
CA ALA A 793 33.60 -25.84 -34.64
C ALA A 793 34.14 -25.51 -33.26
N ILE A 794 33.93 -24.27 -32.84
CA ILE A 794 34.29 -23.80 -31.51
C ILE A 794 33.10 -23.11 -30.85
N LEU A 795 33.04 -23.28 -29.54
CA LEU A 795 32.29 -22.45 -28.62
C LEU A 795 33.26 -21.72 -27.72
N ARG A 796 33.15 -20.38 -27.64
CA ARG A 796 34.03 -19.57 -26.80
C ARG A 796 33.29 -18.46 -26.07
N ILE A 797 33.55 -18.31 -24.77
CA ILE A 797 33.10 -17.17 -23.97
C ILE A 797 34.26 -16.18 -23.83
N PHE A 798 33.99 -14.92 -24.15
CA PHE A 798 34.87 -13.80 -23.93
C PHE A 798 34.33 -12.98 -22.77
N ASN A 799 35.09 -12.95 -21.66
CA ASN A 799 34.83 -12.05 -20.55
C ASN A 799 35.42 -10.68 -20.91
N LEU A 800 34.56 -9.75 -21.32
CA LEU A 800 34.94 -8.38 -21.65
C LEU A 800 34.82 -7.50 -20.38
N GLN A 801 35.23 -6.24 -20.44
CA GLN A 801 35.37 -5.41 -19.23
C GLN A 801 34.03 -5.19 -18.49
N GLU A 802 32.98 -4.83 -19.21
CA GLU A 802 31.64 -4.56 -18.64
C GLU A 802 30.54 -5.46 -19.24
N SER A 803 30.93 -6.41 -20.10
CA SER A 803 30.04 -7.29 -20.86
C SER A 803 30.71 -8.65 -21.08
N PHE A 804 30.00 -9.60 -21.68
CA PHE A 804 30.61 -10.83 -22.18
C PHE A 804 30.03 -11.22 -23.54
N SER A 805 30.82 -11.93 -24.34
CA SER A 805 30.40 -12.41 -25.66
C SER A 805 30.51 -13.93 -25.76
N ILE A 806 29.48 -14.58 -26.28
CA ILE A 806 29.50 -16.01 -26.60
C ILE A 806 29.62 -16.16 -28.10
N LEU A 807 30.67 -16.82 -28.56
CA LEU A 807 30.94 -17.10 -29.96
C LEU A 807 30.63 -18.56 -30.29
N ALA A 808 29.79 -18.77 -31.30
CA ALA A 808 29.58 -20.06 -31.96
C ALA A 808 30.07 -19.97 -33.41
N ALA A 809 31.20 -20.62 -33.73
CA ALA A 809 31.86 -20.48 -35.02
C ALA A 809 32.41 -21.81 -35.53
N GLY A 810 32.24 -22.11 -36.81
CA GLY A 810 32.85 -23.24 -37.50
C GLY A 810 33.82 -22.83 -38.60
N TYR A 811 34.63 -23.79 -39.07
CA TYR A 811 35.43 -23.62 -40.29
C TYR A 811 34.53 -23.36 -41.51
N THR A 812 33.42 -24.10 -41.61
CA THR A 812 32.33 -23.86 -42.56
C THR A 812 31.02 -23.50 -41.84
N ALA A 813 30.02 -23.02 -42.58
CA ALA A 813 28.66 -22.82 -42.07
C ALA A 813 27.97 -24.13 -41.62
N GLU A 814 28.40 -25.28 -42.16
CA GLU A 814 27.95 -26.59 -41.68
C GLU A 814 28.57 -26.94 -40.31
N ASP A 815 29.80 -26.50 -40.08
CA ASP A 815 30.46 -26.67 -38.79
C ASP A 815 29.87 -25.73 -37.72
N THR A 816 29.57 -24.47 -38.05
CA THR A 816 28.92 -23.51 -37.13
C THR A 816 27.63 -24.09 -36.52
N GLN A 817 26.87 -24.87 -37.31
CA GLN A 817 25.65 -25.54 -36.85
C GLN A 817 25.90 -26.54 -35.70
N LYS A 818 27.08 -27.17 -35.64
CA LYS A 818 27.45 -28.06 -34.52
C LYS A 818 27.54 -27.28 -33.21
N ALA A 819 28.16 -26.10 -33.24
CA ALA A 819 28.26 -25.22 -32.07
C ALA A 819 26.88 -24.69 -31.63
N VAL A 820 26.04 -24.28 -32.58
CA VAL A 820 24.68 -23.81 -32.28
C VAL A 820 23.79 -24.94 -31.75
N HIS A 821 23.92 -26.15 -32.28
CA HIS A 821 23.19 -27.33 -31.79
C HIS A 821 23.48 -27.62 -30.31
N VAL A 822 24.73 -27.45 -29.89
CA VAL A 822 25.16 -27.62 -28.50
C VAL A 822 24.56 -26.55 -27.60
N LEU A 823 24.60 -25.26 -28.00
CA LEU A 823 23.98 -24.17 -27.24
C LEU A 823 22.45 -24.33 -27.14
N LYS A 824 21.79 -24.76 -28.21
CA LYS A 824 20.34 -25.00 -28.23
C LYS A 824 19.93 -26.10 -27.24
N ASN A 825 20.72 -27.16 -27.15
CA ASN A 825 20.46 -28.32 -26.30
C ASN A 825 21.39 -28.34 -25.07
N PHE A 826 21.75 -27.16 -24.54
CA PHE A 826 22.74 -27.01 -23.45
C PHE A 826 22.50 -27.91 -22.22
N LYS A 827 21.23 -28.27 -21.94
CA LYS A 827 20.86 -29.17 -20.84
C LYS A 827 21.40 -30.59 -21.00
N ASP A 828 21.64 -31.01 -22.24
CA ASP A 828 22.17 -32.34 -22.57
C ASP A 828 23.72 -32.35 -22.51
N TYR A 829 24.35 -31.18 -22.35
CA TYR A 829 25.80 -30.98 -22.29
C TYR A 829 26.25 -30.27 -20.98
N PRO A 830 25.86 -30.76 -19.79
CA PRO A 830 26.13 -30.08 -18.51
C PRO A 830 27.61 -30.06 -18.09
N PHE A 831 28.48 -30.75 -18.83
CA PHE A 831 29.91 -30.90 -18.54
C PHE A 831 30.79 -29.80 -19.19
N LEU A 832 30.19 -28.86 -19.93
CA LEU A 832 30.92 -27.71 -20.48
C LEU A 832 31.23 -26.70 -19.36
N THR A 833 32.30 -26.95 -18.61
CA THR A 833 32.70 -26.13 -17.45
C THR A 833 33.72 -25.05 -17.78
N ASP A 834 34.27 -25.04 -18.99
CA ASP A 834 35.31 -24.09 -19.41
C ASP A 834 34.73 -23.00 -20.34
N THR A 835 35.58 -22.10 -20.80
CA THR A 835 35.28 -20.95 -21.66
C THR A 835 35.63 -21.19 -23.13
N PHE A 836 36.32 -22.29 -23.47
CA PHE A 836 36.74 -22.57 -24.86
C PHE A 836 36.69 -24.07 -25.19
N VAL A 837 35.79 -24.43 -26.10
CA VAL A 837 35.45 -25.81 -26.45
C VAL A 837 35.53 -25.99 -27.96
N GLU A 838 36.26 -27.00 -28.42
CA GLU A 838 36.24 -27.53 -29.79
C GLU A 838 35.19 -28.63 -29.92
N ILE A 839 34.45 -28.61 -31.01
CA ILE A 839 33.40 -29.57 -31.34
C ILE A 839 33.73 -30.19 -32.70
N SER A 840 33.70 -31.52 -32.77
CA SER A 840 33.95 -32.27 -34.01
C SER A 840 32.99 -33.46 -34.14
N GLY A 841 33.10 -34.23 -35.22
CA GLY A 841 32.19 -35.34 -35.50
C GLY A 841 30.87 -34.91 -36.18
N PRO A 842 30.02 -35.88 -36.57
CA PRO A 842 28.68 -35.62 -37.12
C PRO A 842 27.70 -35.20 -36.01
N LEU A 843 26.58 -34.56 -36.36
CA LEU A 843 25.61 -34.01 -35.39
C LEU A 843 24.99 -35.05 -34.44
N ASP A 844 24.97 -36.31 -34.82
CA ASP A 844 24.48 -37.44 -34.03
C ASP A 844 25.57 -38.12 -33.18
N ASP A 845 26.84 -37.74 -33.34
CA ASP A 845 27.99 -38.22 -32.58
C ASP A 845 29.04 -37.11 -32.41
N LEU A 846 28.65 -36.05 -31.69
CA LEU A 846 29.52 -34.91 -31.43
C LEU A 846 30.59 -35.27 -30.39
N LYS A 847 31.84 -34.91 -30.71
CA LYS A 847 33.00 -35.03 -29.84
C LYS A 847 33.44 -33.66 -29.34
N PHE A 848 33.91 -33.61 -28.09
CA PHE A 848 34.27 -32.36 -27.40
C PHE A 848 35.73 -32.39 -26.97
N ARG A 849 36.43 -31.28 -27.17
CA ARG A 849 37.80 -31.10 -26.67
C ARG A 849 37.96 -29.70 -26.09
N GLN A 850 38.45 -29.58 -24.86
CA GLN A 850 38.79 -28.27 -24.30
C GLN A 850 40.03 -27.72 -25.02
N LEU A 851 39.96 -26.47 -25.45
CA LEU A 851 41.03 -25.79 -26.17
C LEU A 851 41.65 -24.73 -25.24
N THR A 852 42.97 -24.76 -25.08
CA THR A 852 43.67 -23.68 -24.38
C THR A 852 43.95 -22.49 -25.32
N PRO A 853 44.01 -21.25 -24.81
CA PRO A 853 44.41 -20.09 -25.61
C PRO A 853 45.78 -20.25 -26.29
N GLN A 854 46.72 -20.97 -25.66
CA GLN A 854 48.06 -21.23 -26.20
C GLN A 854 48.00 -22.18 -27.40
N GLU A 855 47.22 -23.25 -27.34
CA GLU A 855 47.02 -24.17 -28.47
C GLU A 855 46.36 -23.45 -29.65
N TRP A 856 45.36 -22.61 -29.38
CA TRP A 856 44.73 -21.78 -30.39
C TRP A 856 45.75 -20.86 -31.07
N GLN A 857 46.58 -20.15 -30.29
CA GLN A 857 47.59 -19.25 -30.83
C GLN A 857 48.63 -20.00 -31.68
N SER A 858 49.03 -21.20 -31.27
CA SER A 858 49.96 -22.03 -32.05
C SER A 858 49.40 -22.40 -33.42
N ARG A 859 48.10 -22.70 -33.51
CA ARG A 859 47.42 -23.00 -34.79
C ARG A 859 47.32 -21.78 -35.69
N VAL A 860 47.03 -20.63 -35.10
CA VAL A 860 47.00 -19.34 -35.81
C VAL A 860 48.38 -19.03 -36.40
N ASP A 861 49.44 -19.16 -35.60
CA ASP A 861 50.80 -18.87 -36.03
C ASP A 861 51.24 -19.82 -37.17
N PHE A 862 50.87 -21.10 -37.09
CA PHE A 862 51.12 -22.08 -38.16
C PHE A 862 50.44 -21.70 -39.48
N ALA A 863 49.13 -21.40 -39.46
CA ALA A 863 48.37 -21.00 -40.65
C ALA A 863 48.89 -19.69 -41.29
N ARG A 864 49.42 -18.76 -40.47
CA ARG A 864 50.06 -17.53 -40.94
C ARG A 864 51.41 -17.76 -41.61
N ILE A 865 52.14 -18.80 -41.21
CA ILE A 865 53.39 -19.19 -41.85
C ILE A 865 53.09 -19.87 -43.18
N GLU A 866 52.16 -20.83 -43.21
CA GLU A 866 51.77 -21.58 -44.41
C GLU A 866 51.24 -20.67 -45.53
N SER A 867 50.34 -19.74 -45.21
CA SER A 867 49.82 -18.74 -46.18
C SER A 867 50.87 -17.73 -46.67
N ARG A 868 51.97 -17.56 -45.93
CA ARG A 868 53.08 -16.67 -46.27
C ARG A 868 54.13 -17.39 -47.13
N GLU A 869 54.30 -18.70 -46.94
CA GLU A 869 55.13 -19.55 -47.82
C GLU A 869 54.46 -19.75 -49.20
N GLU A 870 53.15 -19.95 -49.24
CA GLU A 870 52.38 -20.07 -50.50
C GLU A 870 52.41 -18.75 -51.32
N LYS A 871 52.42 -17.58 -50.65
CA LYS A 871 52.62 -16.26 -51.29
C LYS A 871 54.07 -16.00 -51.77
N VAL A 872 55.06 -16.72 -51.22
CA VAL A 872 56.48 -16.55 -51.57
C VAL A 872 56.90 -17.45 -52.75
N GLU A 873 56.29 -18.63 -52.94
CA GLU A 873 56.53 -19.48 -54.12
C GLU A 873 56.06 -18.86 -55.46
N GLU A 874 55.13 -17.88 -55.45
CA GLU A 874 54.78 -17.11 -56.65
C GLU A 874 55.81 -16.01 -57.02
N THR A 875 56.80 -15.74 -56.17
CA THR A 875 57.88 -14.76 -56.43
C THR A 875 59.27 -15.38 -56.38
N ASN A 876 59.74 -15.80 -57.55
CA ASN A 876 61.06 -16.35 -57.83
C ASN A 876 62.20 -15.45 -57.28
N ILE A 877 63.06 -15.95 -56.38
CA ILE A 877 64.54 -15.77 -56.30
C ILE A 877 65.12 -16.73 -55.23
N THR A 878 66.21 -17.37 -55.61
CA THR A 878 67.11 -18.30 -54.90
C THR A 878 67.89 -17.70 -53.71
N GLU A 879 67.86 -18.36 -52.54
CA GLU A 879 68.97 -18.56 -51.59
C GLU A 879 68.63 -19.70 -50.59
N PRO A 880 69.61 -20.36 -49.95
CA PRO A 880 69.46 -21.73 -49.42
C PRO A 880 68.80 -21.81 -48.02
N LEU A 881 67.99 -22.87 -47.84
CA LEU A 881 67.31 -23.27 -46.60
C LEU A 881 68.28 -23.51 -45.43
N GLU A 882 68.06 -22.82 -44.31
CA GLU A 882 68.50 -23.28 -42.97
C GLU A 882 67.46 -24.26 -42.41
N GLU A 883 67.94 -25.44 -41.99
CA GLU A 883 67.14 -26.49 -41.34
C GLU A 883 66.55 -25.97 -40.01
N ILE A 884 65.22 -25.96 -39.92
CA ILE A 884 64.49 -25.88 -38.65
C ILE A 884 64.42 -27.31 -38.07
N PRO A 885 64.77 -27.52 -36.79
CA PRO A 885 64.71 -28.86 -36.19
C PRO A 885 63.27 -29.35 -36.07
N GLU A 886 63.01 -30.60 -36.49
CA GLU A 886 61.77 -31.32 -36.21
C GLU A 886 61.55 -31.41 -34.69
N VAL A 887 60.50 -30.73 -34.19
CA VAL A 887 59.95 -30.98 -32.86
C VAL A 887 58.99 -32.16 -33.00
N PRO A 888 59.09 -33.22 -32.17
CA PRO A 888 58.19 -34.36 -32.27
C PRO A 888 56.79 -33.91 -31.85
N VAL A 889 55.82 -34.13 -32.73
CA VAL A 889 54.39 -34.02 -32.41
C VAL A 889 54.05 -35.17 -31.47
N GLU A 890 53.83 -34.89 -30.19
CA GLU A 890 53.11 -35.82 -29.31
C GLU A 890 51.63 -35.83 -29.74
N GLU A 891 51.09 -37.01 -30.09
CA GLU A 891 49.65 -37.22 -30.22
C GLU A 891 49.00 -36.95 -28.85
N VAL A 892 48.22 -35.87 -28.75
CA VAL A 892 47.39 -35.57 -27.58
C VAL A 892 46.02 -36.21 -27.77
N GLU A 893 45.58 -37.03 -26.81
CA GLU A 893 44.36 -37.86 -26.85
C GLU A 893 43.07 -37.03 -27.05
N GLU A 894 42.23 -37.43 -28.02
CA GLU A 894 40.81 -37.04 -28.09
C GLU A 894 40.09 -37.56 -26.84
N GLN A 895 39.36 -36.71 -26.11
CA GLN A 895 38.36 -37.19 -25.18
C GLN A 895 37.16 -37.67 -26.00
N GLY A 896 36.81 -38.95 -25.84
CA GLY A 896 35.91 -39.71 -26.72
C GLY A 896 34.44 -39.26 -26.73
N THR A 897 33.59 -40.12 -27.28
CA THR A 897 32.14 -39.89 -27.42
C THR A 897 31.40 -39.82 -26.06
N LEU A 898 30.16 -39.32 -26.03
CA LEU A 898 29.29 -39.27 -24.83
C LEU A 898 29.20 -40.61 -24.08
N GLU A 899 29.25 -41.73 -24.80
CA GLU A 899 29.25 -43.09 -24.24
C GLU A 899 30.61 -43.50 -23.64
N GLU A 900 31.73 -43.00 -24.18
CA GLU A 900 33.10 -43.32 -23.72
C GLU A 900 33.50 -42.53 -22.47
N MET A 901 32.88 -41.37 -22.21
CA MET A 901 33.07 -40.57 -20.98
C MET A 901 32.21 -41.05 -19.79
N GLY A 902 31.51 -42.17 -19.92
CA GLY A 902 30.85 -42.86 -18.80
C GLY A 902 29.51 -42.26 -18.36
N VAL A 903 28.88 -41.41 -19.17
CA VAL A 903 27.50 -40.95 -18.92
C VAL A 903 26.53 -42.04 -19.41
N THR A 904 26.41 -43.10 -18.61
CA THR A 904 25.19 -43.91 -18.60
C THR A 904 24.33 -43.43 -17.45
N GLU A 905 23.01 -43.40 -17.68
CA GLU A 905 21.98 -42.86 -16.78
C GLU A 905 22.28 -42.97 -15.28
N GLU A 906 22.13 -41.82 -14.60
CA GLU A 906 22.04 -41.62 -13.14
C GLU A 906 23.19 -42.16 -12.26
N LYS A 907 24.07 -41.25 -11.82
CA LYS A 907 24.68 -41.37 -10.48
C LYS A 907 25.13 -40.03 -9.89
N ASP A 908 24.52 -39.68 -8.75
CA ASP A 908 24.85 -38.55 -7.88
C ASP A 908 26.33 -38.53 -7.47
N LEU A 909 27.03 -37.41 -7.69
CA LEU A 909 28.32 -37.09 -7.07
C LEU A 909 28.11 -36.15 -5.88
N SER A 910 28.57 -36.60 -4.71
CA SER A 910 28.36 -35.98 -3.40
C SER A 910 29.47 -35.02 -2.96
N LEU A 911 29.04 -33.93 -2.30
CA LEU A 911 29.67 -33.16 -1.21
C LEU A 911 31.15 -33.44 -0.87
N GLN A 912 32.06 -32.48 -1.14
CA GLN A 912 33.09 -32.07 -0.17
C GLN A 912 33.85 -30.75 -0.44
N THR A 913 33.60 -30.04 -1.55
CA THR A 913 34.43 -28.87 -1.93
C THR A 913 33.88 -27.48 -1.51
N ASN A 914 32.74 -27.40 -0.80
CA ASN A 914 31.97 -26.14 -0.66
C ASN A 914 32.24 -25.27 0.58
N GLN A 915 33.31 -25.46 1.36
CA GLN A 915 33.57 -24.61 2.54
C GLN A 915 34.47 -23.39 2.26
N ASN A 916 35.43 -23.48 1.33
CA ASN A 916 36.32 -22.36 1.02
C ASN A 916 35.69 -21.36 0.02
N ILE A 917 34.71 -21.80 -0.77
CA ILE A 917 33.98 -20.95 -1.73
C ILE A 917 33.00 -20.01 -1.01
N MET A 918 32.35 -20.48 0.06
CA MET A 918 31.44 -19.67 0.89
C MET A 918 32.16 -18.49 1.57
N LEU A 919 33.43 -18.65 1.97
CA LEU A 919 34.20 -17.60 2.64
C LEU A 919 34.63 -16.49 1.66
N ILE A 920 35.04 -16.87 0.45
CA ILE A 920 35.51 -15.93 -0.57
C ILE A 920 34.33 -15.15 -1.15
N VAL A 921 33.18 -15.80 -1.38
CA VAL A 921 31.94 -15.16 -1.86
C VAL A 921 31.42 -14.13 -0.84
N GLY A 922 31.53 -14.40 0.46
CA GLY A 922 31.14 -13.44 1.51
C GLY A 922 31.97 -12.16 1.50
N ILE A 923 33.28 -12.26 1.22
CA ILE A 923 34.20 -11.11 1.19
C ILE A 923 33.95 -10.21 -0.04
N PHE A 924 33.57 -10.79 -1.19
CA PHE A 924 33.28 -10.01 -2.40
C PHE A 924 31.93 -9.29 -2.37
N ILE A 925 30.92 -9.85 -1.68
CA ILE A 925 29.63 -9.18 -1.43
C ILE A 925 29.82 -7.89 -0.62
N PHE A 926 30.73 -7.92 0.35
CA PHE A 926 31.00 -6.80 1.25
C PHE A 926 31.61 -5.57 0.54
N VAL A 927 32.50 -5.80 -0.43
CA VAL A 927 33.19 -4.70 -1.14
C VAL A 927 32.29 -4.00 -2.18
N ALA A 928 31.35 -4.73 -2.81
CA ALA A 928 30.47 -4.19 -3.84
C ALA A 928 29.39 -3.24 -3.28
N VAL A 929 28.89 -3.52 -2.07
CA VAL A 929 27.89 -2.69 -1.39
C VAL A 929 28.48 -1.33 -0.97
N ILE A 930 29.73 -1.32 -0.52
CA ILE A 930 30.45 -0.09 -0.13
C ILE A 930 30.60 0.86 -1.32
N LEU A 931 30.97 0.34 -2.50
CA LEU A 931 31.14 1.17 -3.70
C LEU A 931 29.82 1.74 -4.24
N LEU A 932 28.71 1.01 -4.10
CA LEU A 932 27.39 1.46 -4.54
C LEU A 932 26.85 2.60 -3.64
N ILE A 933 27.07 2.49 -2.32
CA ILE A 933 26.66 3.52 -1.34
C ILE A 933 27.49 4.79 -1.52
N SER A 934 28.81 4.68 -1.71
CA SER A 934 29.66 5.84 -2.03
C SER A 934 29.26 6.55 -3.32
N TYR A 935 28.77 5.81 -4.33
CA TYR A 935 28.29 6.39 -5.58
C TYR A 935 26.94 7.12 -5.43
N MET A 936 26.02 6.58 -4.62
CA MET A 936 24.72 7.19 -4.34
C MET A 936 24.86 8.46 -3.49
N SER A 937 25.75 8.44 -2.49
CA SER A 937 26.04 9.62 -1.64
C SER A 937 26.73 10.75 -2.43
N TYR A 938 27.59 10.41 -3.40
CA TYR A 938 28.19 11.38 -4.33
C TYR A 938 27.15 12.04 -5.24
N LYS A 939 26.09 11.33 -5.63
CA LYS A 939 25.03 11.86 -6.50
C LYS A 939 24.08 12.81 -5.75
N HIS A 940 23.75 12.50 -4.49
CA HIS A 940 22.86 13.31 -3.66
C HIS A 940 23.48 14.68 -3.33
N HIS A 941 24.74 14.70 -2.91
CA HIS A 941 25.46 15.96 -2.60
C HIS A 941 25.58 16.90 -3.81
N LYS A 942 25.55 16.35 -5.04
CA LYS A 942 25.63 17.13 -6.28
C LYS A 942 24.27 17.68 -6.73
N GLN A 943 23.16 17.15 -6.19
CA GLN A 943 21.81 17.68 -6.44
C GLN A 943 21.48 18.82 -5.48
N GLU A 944 21.91 18.75 -4.22
CA GLU A 944 21.72 19.84 -3.24
C GLU A 944 22.49 21.12 -3.62
N GLU A 945 23.72 21.01 -4.16
CA GLU A 945 24.48 22.16 -4.68
C GLU A 945 23.82 22.82 -5.91
N GLN A 946 22.93 22.14 -6.62
CA GLN A 946 22.23 22.69 -7.80
C GLN A 946 20.91 23.39 -7.45
N GLU A 947 20.33 23.14 -6.27
CA GLU A 947 19.08 23.74 -5.81
C GLU A 947 19.31 25.02 -4.99
N GLU A 948 20.42 25.13 -4.25
CA GLU A 948 20.77 26.38 -3.55
C GLU A 948 21.16 27.54 -4.51
N GLU A 949 21.58 27.26 -5.74
CA GLU A 949 21.92 28.32 -6.72
C GLU A 949 20.69 28.96 -7.40
N GLN A 950 19.47 28.43 -7.25
CA GLN A 950 18.28 28.92 -7.97
C GLN A 950 17.34 29.84 -7.15
N HIS A 951 17.47 29.94 -5.83
CA HIS A 951 16.59 30.79 -4.99
C HIS A 951 17.28 32.03 -4.40
N HIS A 952 17.57 33.01 -5.26
CA HIS A 952 17.75 34.40 -4.81
C HIS A 952 17.18 35.44 -5.79
N PRO A 953 16.11 36.16 -5.41
CA PRO A 953 15.86 37.50 -5.90
C PRO A 953 16.18 38.58 -4.86
N ARG A 954 16.63 39.70 -5.41
CA ARG A 954 17.25 40.86 -4.76
C ARG A 954 16.25 41.79 -4.08
N LYS A 955 16.70 42.36 -2.96
CA LYS A 955 16.45 43.70 -2.37
C LYS A 955 15.60 44.70 -3.19
N ALA A 956 14.58 45.28 -2.55
CA ALA A 956 14.24 46.72 -2.62
C ALA A 956 13.29 47.15 -1.47
N VAL A 957 13.15 48.47 -1.28
CA VAL A 957 12.33 49.23 -0.28
C VAL A 957 13.10 49.60 0.99
N VAL A 958 13.74 50.77 1.13
CA VAL A 958 13.29 52.19 1.19
C VAL A 958 12.49 52.52 2.45
N ALA A 959 12.92 53.60 3.12
CA ALA A 959 12.68 53.94 4.52
C ALA A 959 11.42 54.80 4.82
N MET A 960 11.18 54.94 6.14
CA MET A 960 10.40 55.98 6.88
C MET A 960 8.87 55.85 6.84
N LYS A 961 8.06 56.05 7.92
CA LYS A 961 8.20 56.86 9.16
C LYS A 961 7.02 56.56 10.15
N ARG A 962 7.35 56.43 11.45
CA ARG A 962 6.65 56.85 12.71
C ARG A 962 5.11 56.94 12.79
N LYS A 963 4.51 56.38 13.87
CA LYS A 963 4.22 57.12 15.14
C LYS A 963 3.70 56.21 16.28
N HIS A 964 4.26 56.42 17.48
CA HIS A 964 3.79 56.02 18.82
C HIS A 964 2.56 56.81 19.26
N VAL A 965 1.71 56.19 20.10
CA VAL A 965 0.98 56.81 21.23
C VAL A 965 0.91 55.80 22.41
N GLU A 966 1.35 56.28 23.57
CA GLU A 966 1.32 55.76 24.96
C GLU A 966 -0.11 55.76 25.57
N GLU A 967 -0.43 54.84 26.49
CA GLU A 967 -0.64 54.99 27.96
C GLU A 967 -2.08 54.47 28.24
N GLU A 968 -2.51 53.81 29.33
CA GLU A 968 -2.09 53.70 30.73
C GLU A 968 -2.95 52.57 31.40
N GLU A 969 -2.43 51.85 32.40
CA GLU A 969 -3.21 51.02 33.36
C GLU A 969 -3.86 51.93 34.46
N PRO A 970 -4.69 51.42 35.42
CA PRO A 970 -4.15 50.72 36.62
C PRO A 970 -5.04 49.65 37.32
N GLU A 971 -4.33 48.69 37.94
CA GLU A 971 -4.37 48.03 39.28
C GLU A 971 -5.59 47.90 40.24
N GLU A 972 -5.40 46.92 41.16
CA GLU A 972 -5.94 46.66 42.54
C GLU A 972 -7.35 46.02 42.65
N ASP A 973 -7.72 45.11 43.57
CA ASP A 973 -7.12 44.31 44.69
C ASP A 973 -8.23 43.29 45.10
N ALA A 974 -7.91 42.01 45.38
CA ALA A 974 -7.86 41.32 46.69
C ALA A 974 -9.19 40.99 47.45
N GLU A 975 -9.18 39.79 48.08
CA GLU A 975 -9.93 39.30 49.27
C GLU A 975 -11.29 38.55 49.12
N ASP A 976 -11.19 37.22 49.21
CA ASP A 976 -11.78 36.25 50.17
C ASP A 976 -13.16 36.44 50.88
N GLU A 977 -13.74 35.26 51.18
CA GLU A 977 -14.72 34.87 52.23
C GLU A 977 -16.22 34.67 51.87
N GLU A 978 -16.56 33.37 51.75
CA GLU A 978 -17.55 32.56 52.50
C GLU A 978 -19.01 33.01 52.85
N GLU A 979 -19.88 31.99 52.68
CA GLU A 979 -21.09 31.59 53.43
C GLU A 979 -22.50 32.20 53.16
N ASP A 980 -23.36 31.28 52.67
CA ASP A 980 -24.74 30.93 53.09
C ASP A 980 -25.85 31.98 53.29
N ALA A 981 -26.98 31.78 52.58
CA ALA A 981 -28.29 31.36 53.14
C ALA A 981 -29.51 31.85 52.31
N GLU A 982 -30.46 30.91 52.07
CA GLU A 982 -31.93 30.97 52.24
C GLU A 982 -32.74 32.15 51.63
N GLN A 983 -33.97 32.07 51.14
CA GLN A 983 -35.07 31.11 50.95
C GLN A 983 -36.20 31.91 50.24
N GLU A 984 -37.25 31.23 49.78
CA GLU A 984 -38.68 31.65 49.70
C GLU A 984 -39.33 31.52 48.31
N GLU A 985 -40.17 30.49 48.20
CA GLU A 985 -41.39 30.45 47.40
C GLU A 985 -42.57 30.19 48.38
N GLU A 986 -43.64 30.99 48.29
CA GLU A 986 -44.98 30.81 48.90
C GLU A 986 -46.01 30.69 47.75
N GLU A 987 -46.80 29.61 47.67
CA GLU A 987 -48.24 29.46 48.04
C GLU A 987 -49.23 30.29 47.17
N ASP A 988 -50.38 29.80 46.66
CA ASP A 988 -51.48 29.15 47.40
C ASP A 988 -52.63 28.58 46.49
N GLU A 989 -53.50 27.75 47.09
CA GLU A 989 -54.57 26.85 46.55
C GLU A 989 -55.98 27.49 46.29
N LEU A 990 -56.89 26.95 45.43
CA LEU A 990 -58.13 26.12 45.68
C LEU A 990 -59.07 26.30 44.44
N GLU A 991 -59.95 25.41 43.94
CA GLU A 991 -61.16 24.79 44.53
C GLU A 991 -61.86 23.79 43.54
N GLU A 992 -62.91 23.09 44.02
CA GLU A 992 -63.52 21.81 43.62
C GLU A 992 -64.36 21.67 42.30
N GLY A 993 -64.22 20.50 41.62
CA GLY A 993 -65.27 19.45 41.50
C GLY A 993 -66.35 19.44 40.39
N ARG A 994 -66.22 18.57 39.36
CA ARG A 994 -67.18 17.47 38.96
C ARG A 994 -66.93 16.80 37.57
N LYS A 995 -66.91 15.46 37.59
CA LYS A 995 -67.38 14.43 36.61
C LYS A 995 -66.70 14.20 35.23
N ALA A 996 -66.07 13.02 35.16
CA ALA A 996 -66.18 11.93 34.18
C ALA A 996 -65.71 12.11 32.71
N ALA A 997 -64.51 11.59 32.41
CA ALA A 997 -64.21 10.67 31.29
C ALA A 997 -62.87 9.97 31.57
N ALA A 998 -62.77 8.67 31.27
CA ALA A 998 -61.59 7.86 31.54
C ALA A 998 -60.47 8.09 30.51
N VAL A 999 -59.24 8.32 30.98
CA VAL A 999 -57.99 8.38 30.20
C VAL A 999 -57.01 7.33 30.75
N PRO A 1000 -56.28 6.57 29.93
CA PRO A 1000 -55.30 5.59 30.41
C PRO A 1000 -53.99 6.27 30.83
N GLN A 1001 -53.40 5.80 31.93
CA GLN A 1001 -52.15 6.29 32.50
C GLN A 1001 -50.95 6.07 31.56
N ALA A 1002 -50.12 7.10 31.41
CA ALA A 1002 -48.81 7.03 30.76
C ALA A 1002 -47.85 6.17 31.58
N LYS A 1003 -47.17 5.22 30.92
CA LYS A 1003 -46.14 4.36 31.53
C LYS A 1003 -44.91 5.18 31.92
N SER A 1004 -44.26 4.80 33.01
CA SER A 1004 -43.06 5.47 33.51
C SER A 1004 -41.85 5.27 32.57
N ARG A 1005 -40.89 6.21 32.57
CA ARG A 1005 -39.64 6.12 31.78
C ARG A 1005 -38.88 4.79 31.99
N LYS A 1006 -39.00 4.17 33.17
CA LYS A 1006 -38.38 2.88 33.49
C LYS A 1006 -39.04 1.71 32.75
N GLU A 1007 -40.36 1.74 32.61
CA GLU A 1007 -41.13 0.74 31.84
C GLU A 1007 -40.91 0.87 30.33
N ILE A 1008 -40.73 2.09 29.81
CA ILE A 1008 -40.38 2.32 28.40
C ILE A 1008 -38.97 1.76 28.11
N LYS A 1009 -38.01 1.94 29.03
CA LYS A 1009 -36.64 1.42 28.89
C LYS A 1009 -36.60 -0.12 28.95
N GLU A 1010 -37.40 -0.74 29.81
CA GLU A 1010 -37.54 -2.21 29.83
C GLU A 1010 -38.27 -2.76 28.60
N GLU A 1011 -39.29 -2.06 28.10
CA GLU A 1011 -40.02 -2.46 26.90
C GLU A 1011 -39.13 -2.39 25.65
N LYS A 1012 -38.28 -1.35 25.52
CA LYS A 1012 -37.25 -1.27 24.46
C LYS A 1012 -36.21 -2.39 24.59
N LYS A 1013 -35.72 -2.71 25.80
CA LYS A 1013 -34.81 -3.84 26.03
C LYS A 1013 -35.46 -5.19 25.69
N ARG A 1014 -36.77 -5.35 25.92
CA ARG A 1014 -37.51 -6.57 25.57
C ARG A 1014 -37.65 -6.73 24.06
N ARG A 1015 -37.96 -5.65 23.33
CA ARG A 1015 -38.05 -5.65 21.87
C ARG A 1015 -36.71 -6.01 21.21
N LYS A 1016 -35.60 -5.39 21.65
CA LYS A 1016 -34.25 -5.74 21.15
C LYS A 1016 -33.89 -7.23 21.38
N ARG A 1017 -34.33 -7.83 22.50
CA ARG A 1017 -34.11 -9.27 22.79
C ARG A 1017 -34.96 -10.19 21.92
N GLU A 1018 -36.23 -9.83 21.68
CA GLU A 1018 -37.15 -10.58 20.81
C GLU A 1018 -36.65 -10.55 19.35
N GLU A 1019 -36.15 -9.41 18.89
CA GLU A 1019 -35.58 -9.25 17.54
C GLU A 1019 -34.29 -10.05 17.36
N LYS A 1020 -33.37 -10.02 18.35
CA LYS A 1020 -32.14 -10.83 18.33
C LYS A 1020 -32.44 -12.34 18.30
N GLN A 1021 -33.52 -12.79 18.95
CA GLN A 1021 -33.96 -14.18 18.86
C GLN A 1021 -34.57 -14.53 17.50
N ARG A 1022 -35.32 -13.62 16.88
CA ARG A 1022 -35.88 -13.78 15.54
C ARG A 1022 -34.78 -13.87 14.47
N LYS A 1023 -33.81 -12.94 14.47
CA LYS A 1023 -32.65 -12.98 13.55
C LYS A 1023 -31.83 -14.27 13.70
N LYS A 1024 -31.70 -14.80 14.93
CA LYS A 1024 -31.02 -16.09 15.18
C LYS A 1024 -31.81 -17.30 14.64
N ALA A 1025 -33.14 -17.26 14.70
CA ALA A 1025 -33.99 -18.29 14.11
C ALA A 1025 -33.92 -18.27 12.57
N GLU A 1026 -33.99 -17.09 11.95
CA GLU A 1026 -33.87 -16.90 10.50
C GLU A 1026 -32.49 -17.39 9.98
N LYS A 1027 -31.38 -17.05 10.67
CA LYS A 1027 -30.04 -17.59 10.34
C LYS A 1027 -29.97 -19.12 10.44
N THR A 1028 -30.74 -19.73 11.34
CA THR A 1028 -30.75 -21.21 11.50
C THR A 1028 -31.50 -21.88 10.35
N ILE A 1029 -32.64 -21.30 9.93
CA ILE A 1029 -33.44 -21.77 8.79
C ILE A 1029 -32.62 -21.68 7.49
N LEU A 1030 -31.98 -20.54 7.24
CA LEU A 1030 -31.15 -20.34 6.04
C LEU A 1030 -29.97 -21.33 5.98
N LYS A 1031 -29.41 -21.70 7.15
CA LYS A 1031 -28.32 -22.68 7.24
C LYS A 1031 -28.80 -24.11 6.92
N GLU A 1032 -30.03 -24.46 7.29
CA GLU A 1032 -30.65 -25.74 6.92
C GLU A 1032 -31.01 -25.81 5.43
N GLU A 1033 -31.52 -24.72 4.84
CA GLU A 1033 -31.81 -24.65 3.41
C GLU A 1033 -30.54 -24.81 2.56
N LYS A 1034 -29.47 -24.06 2.90
CA LYS A 1034 -28.16 -24.18 2.22
C LYS A 1034 -27.55 -25.58 2.37
N ARG A 1035 -27.82 -26.27 3.50
CA ARG A 1035 -27.37 -27.66 3.70
C ARG A 1035 -28.15 -28.64 2.83
N LYS A 1036 -29.48 -28.48 2.70
CA LYS A 1036 -30.33 -29.29 1.81
C LYS A 1036 -29.95 -29.08 0.33
N GLU A 1037 -29.67 -27.84 -0.07
CA GLU A 1037 -29.22 -27.51 -1.43
C GLU A 1037 -27.84 -28.13 -1.75
N LYS A 1038 -26.91 -28.12 -0.78
CA LYS A 1038 -25.62 -28.82 -0.91
C LYS A 1038 -25.78 -30.34 -1.01
N GLU A 1039 -26.71 -30.95 -0.26
CA GLU A 1039 -27.00 -32.38 -0.36
C GLU A 1039 -27.65 -32.75 -1.72
N GLU A 1040 -28.53 -31.90 -2.26
CA GLU A 1040 -29.10 -32.07 -3.61
C GLU A 1040 -28.04 -31.93 -4.71
N LYS A 1041 -27.16 -30.93 -4.63
CA LYS A 1041 -26.04 -30.77 -5.57
C LYS A 1041 -25.06 -31.95 -5.49
N LYS A 1042 -24.86 -32.54 -4.31
CA LYS A 1042 -24.01 -33.72 -4.11
C LYS A 1042 -24.62 -34.99 -4.72
N LYS A 1043 -25.95 -35.17 -4.59
CA LYS A 1043 -26.69 -36.28 -5.23
C LYS A 1043 -26.77 -36.16 -6.75
N ARG A 1044 -26.82 -34.94 -7.31
CA ARG A 1044 -26.74 -34.70 -8.76
C ARG A 1044 -25.35 -35.03 -9.35
N LYS A 1045 -24.27 -34.87 -8.59
CA LYS A 1045 -22.90 -35.21 -9.02
C LYS A 1045 -22.56 -36.69 -8.91
N SER A 1046 -23.32 -37.51 -8.17
CA SER A 1046 -23.02 -38.94 -7.98
C SER A 1046 -23.76 -39.92 -8.91
N GLY A 1047 -24.63 -39.42 -9.79
CA GLY A 1047 -25.25 -40.25 -10.85
C GLY A 1047 -26.28 -41.29 -10.39
N GLU A 1048 -26.83 -41.19 -9.17
CA GLU A 1048 -27.91 -42.08 -8.71
C GLU A 1048 -29.30 -41.60 -9.20
N PRO A 1049 -30.20 -42.51 -9.63
CA PRO A 1049 -31.50 -42.14 -10.15
C PRO A 1049 -32.49 -41.74 -9.04
N LEU A 1050 -33.09 -40.55 -9.18
CA LEU A 1050 -34.13 -40.01 -8.29
C LEU A 1050 -35.42 -40.83 -8.38
N LYS A 1051 -35.79 -41.53 -7.29
CA LYS A 1051 -37.16 -41.99 -7.07
C LYS A 1051 -38.00 -40.82 -6.56
N LYS A 1052 -39.05 -40.47 -7.29
CA LYS A 1052 -40.10 -39.54 -6.82
C LYS A 1052 -40.99 -40.26 -5.80
N GLU A 1053 -40.83 -39.97 -4.53
CA GLU A 1053 -41.91 -40.05 -3.54
C GLU A 1053 -42.33 -38.61 -3.22
N LYS A 1054 -43.61 -38.31 -3.48
CA LYS A 1054 -44.26 -37.10 -2.99
C LYS A 1054 -44.67 -37.38 -1.54
N GLU A 1055 -43.99 -36.77 -0.58
CA GLU A 1055 -44.59 -36.48 0.71
C GLU A 1055 -44.96 -35.00 0.72
N ASP A 1056 -46.27 -34.72 0.69
CA ASP A 1056 -46.81 -33.40 0.95
C ASP A 1056 -46.58 -33.09 2.43
N VAL A 1057 -45.80 -32.04 2.72
CA VAL A 1057 -45.56 -31.55 4.07
C VAL A 1057 -46.76 -30.70 4.49
N ASP A 1058 -47.49 -31.18 5.50
CA ASP A 1058 -48.63 -30.48 6.11
C ASP A 1058 -48.13 -29.34 7.02
N LEU A 1059 -48.07 -28.14 6.43
CA LEU A 1059 -47.64 -26.89 7.08
C LEU A 1059 -48.48 -26.54 8.31
N ASP A 1060 -49.74 -26.97 8.38
CA ASP A 1060 -50.62 -26.72 9.54
C ASP A 1060 -50.15 -27.48 10.79
N SER A 1061 -49.46 -28.62 10.62
CA SER A 1061 -48.93 -29.40 11.75
C SER A 1061 -47.68 -28.76 12.38
N LEU A 1062 -46.89 -28.03 11.56
CA LEU A 1062 -45.67 -27.33 11.99
C LEU A 1062 -46.00 -26.03 12.73
N GLU A 1063 -47.01 -25.29 12.25
CA GLU A 1063 -47.49 -24.08 12.90
C GLU A 1063 -48.13 -24.38 14.26
N LYS A 1064 -48.86 -25.49 14.36
CA LYS A 1064 -49.45 -25.97 15.61
C LYS A 1064 -48.40 -26.42 16.64
N GLY A 1065 -47.30 -27.01 16.19
CA GLY A 1065 -46.16 -27.35 17.05
C GLY A 1065 -45.42 -26.12 17.60
N LEU A 1066 -45.34 -25.05 16.81
CA LEU A 1066 -44.73 -23.78 17.23
C LEU A 1066 -45.58 -23.06 18.28
N LEU A 1067 -46.90 -23.04 18.10
CA LEU A 1067 -47.85 -22.44 19.04
C LEU A 1067 -47.89 -23.19 20.39
N GLU A 1068 -47.84 -24.52 20.38
CA GLU A 1068 -47.77 -25.32 21.62
C GLU A 1068 -46.42 -25.17 22.35
N GLY A 1069 -45.33 -24.91 21.63
CA GLY A 1069 -44.02 -24.59 22.20
C GLY A 1069 -43.99 -23.23 22.90
N LEU A 1070 -44.62 -22.22 22.29
CA LEU A 1070 -44.73 -20.86 22.83
C LEU A 1070 -45.64 -20.79 24.07
N GLU A 1071 -46.73 -21.57 24.13
CA GLU A 1071 -47.58 -21.66 25.32
C GLU A 1071 -46.92 -22.37 26.50
N LYS A 1072 -46.12 -23.41 26.25
CA LYS A 1072 -45.34 -24.09 27.31
C LYS A 1072 -44.28 -23.17 27.92
N HIS A 1073 -43.66 -22.31 27.11
CA HIS A 1073 -42.64 -21.38 27.61
C HIS A 1073 -43.22 -20.19 28.37
N LYS A 1074 -44.46 -19.76 28.06
CA LYS A 1074 -45.22 -18.77 28.84
C LYS A 1074 -45.72 -19.29 30.19
N LYS A 1075 -45.91 -20.61 30.35
CA LYS A 1075 -46.35 -21.22 31.63
C LYS A 1075 -45.21 -21.53 32.61
N SER A 1076 -43.95 -21.42 32.20
CA SER A 1076 -42.79 -21.64 33.09
C SER A 1076 -42.09 -20.35 33.54
N ARG A 1077 -42.72 -19.18 33.34
CA ARG A 1077 -42.23 -17.88 33.78
C ARG A 1077 -43.26 -17.19 34.66
#